data_AF-A0AA38MHL7-F1
#
_entry.id   AF-A0AA38MHL7-F1
#
_cell.length_a   1.000
_cell.length_b   1.000
_cell.length_c   1.000
_cell.angle_alpha   90.00
_cell.angle_beta   90.00
_cell.angle_gamma   90.00
#
_symmetry.space_group_name_H-M   'P 1'
#
loop_
_entity.id
_entity.type
_entity.pdbx_description
1 polymer ?
#
loop_
_entity_poly.entity_id
_entity_poly.type
_entity_poly.pdbx_seq_one_letter_code
_entity_poly.pdbx_strand_id
1 'polypeptide(L)'
;MDPSKKPSDQFQDDGEDFSAYNFAKFAATYFIKNTNHQYSKRPLKESLLDLPTPDDIIAAQALWITILRFMGDLPEPRFENSTKSNESVMVQITNTLNRSFTNRKEYQDIIKEEKKMASMSKADKKKLVNMTLRRKTKLLEDVRRGLVEDNYASQYYSEWLNHRRTTNLEKLHFIISHGILRPELRDEILCQICKQLSNNPTKASHARGWILLSLCIGCFPPSDKFLNYLRAFIRSGPPGYAPYCEGRLNRTFKNGARTQPPCWLELIATRNKNPITLDVMFMDNSVQKVEVDSASTSEEICKEIATKRNLKDVFGFSLFITLFDKVMSLGSDSDHVMDAISQCEQYAKEKGQSERNAPWRLFFRKEIFTPWHNPAEDAVATNLIYHQVIRGLKFGEYRCNVELDVASLIATQYYVDHGAEMKPEVLHTRIGEYMPTYLVKKGQGNLSVWEKQIKDAFPKLLCVRNKLAPIKAQEFIVKYAKNTWPILFSKFYEAIQTGGPDLPTKNMIIAINWTGIFMIDDQEQILLELTFSDVSQVSFERLPYSPLHKFSLTTVRNEEYTFLSPDAESMCTLIQYLLDGLKKRSLYVVALQDYKHETNAPSFLSFRKGDLITLKNGLNGEALMSATWGYGECNTAVGDFPTEHVYILPAITEPPADILVAFKKEGVVGAKKPTAPVLTTMQRMKLYTLAHYADEHFRMGKKLAANKPSVITAARRASREELWKYTNEPIYQPHLQKLLTNEELSKEACSAFTAILKYMGDLPAPKAKFSNEYTDQIFAEALKHDMLKDEIYVQIMRQLTFNRLLLSEEKGWELMYLATGLFIPSASLMTELQKFLTSRTHPFVEPCLKRLQRSQKVGPRKYPPYSVEVEAIQHRSMEIYHKIYFPDDTDEAFEVDSVTRASDLCKTISSRLELESTDGFSLFVMISDKVFSIPENYFFYDFLHELIDWMRKSKPSWNSAAPIQAQYQVFFMKKLWINAIPGKDHNADQIFHFHQELPKYLRGFHRCTKHHALKLAALILHARCDNDFQQVQTAVQYVKDLIPADLVKAASSSEWKKSILNEYKKSGNMSVEEAKLEFLKIIYEWPTFGSTFFEVKQTTEPTYPDIILIGINKKGVNVLHPQTKDVLATHDFSELSNWSSGNTFFHLTIGNIMRKTKLLCETSQGYKMDDLITSYTDYIRNSVKKEKEKDKFVL
;
A
#
# COMPACT_ATOMS: atom_id res chain seq x y z
N MET A 1 40.31 -7.44 3.52
CA MET A 1 40.39 -6.02 3.92
C MET A 1 40.07 -5.92 5.40
N ASP A 2 40.52 -4.86 6.07
CA ASP A 2 40.44 -4.70 7.53
C ASP A 2 38.99 -4.42 8.00
N PRO A 3 38.44 -5.20 8.96
CA PRO A 3 37.07 -5.01 9.46
C PRO A 3 36.89 -3.86 10.46
N SER A 4 37.94 -3.11 10.82
CA SER A 4 37.89 -2.07 11.87
C SER A 4 37.26 -0.73 11.44
N LYS A 5 36.97 -0.51 10.15
CA LYS A 5 36.38 0.74 9.66
C LYS A 5 34.85 0.65 9.50
N LYS A 6 34.13 1.40 10.33
CA LYS A 6 32.70 1.70 10.10
C LYS A 6 32.54 2.48 8.78
N PRO A 7 31.51 2.19 7.95
CA PRO A 7 31.11 3.11 6.90
C PRO A 7 30.53 4.38 7.53
N SER A 8 31.02 5.54 7.10
CA SER A 8 30.38 6.83 7.36
C SER A 8 29.52 7.17 6.16
N ASP A 9 28.20 7.28 6.35
CA ASP A 9 27.27 7.69 5.29
C ASP A 9 27.50 9.17 4.93
N GLN A 10 28.43 9.40 4.01
CA GLN A 10 28.56 10.67 3.29
C GLN A 10 27.56 10.65 2.14
N PHE A 11 26.39 11.27 2.36
CA PHE A 11 25.55 11.70 1.25
C PHE A 11 26.36 12.64 0.35
N GLN A 12 26.27 12.45 -0.96
CA GLN A 12 26.84 13.37 -1.92
C GLN A 12 26.11 14.72 -1.79
N ASP A 13 26.86 15.79 -1.58
CA ASP A 13 26.32 17.15 -1.64
C ASP A 13 26.19 17.52 -3.12
N ASP A 14 25.05 17.16 -3.72
CA ASP A 14 24.67 17.65 -5.04
C ASP A 14 24.64 19.18 -4.97
N GLY A 15 25.55 19.83 -5.70
CA GLY A 15 25.92 21.23 -5.55
C GLY A 15 24.90 22.25 -6.05
N GLU A 16 23.65 22.18 -5.58
CA GLU A 16 22.66 23.24 -5.74
C GLU A 16 23.18 24.52 -5.07
N ASP A 17 23.34 25.60 -5.83
CA ASP A 17 23.78 26.88 -5.27
C ASP A 17 22.65 27.56 -4.47
N PHE A 18 22.62 27.28 -3.17
CA PHE A 18 21.70 27.91 -2.23
C PHE A 18 21.99 29.40 -1.98
N SER A 19 23.05 30.02 -2.52
CA SER A 19 23.35 31.44 -2.33
C SER A 19 22.23 32.38 -2.81
N ALA A 20 21.46 31.94 -3.81
CA ALA A 20 20.27 32.64 -4.29
C ALA A 20 19.15 32.69 -3.23
N TYR A 21 19.01 31.66 -2.40
CA TYR A 21 17.89 31.45 -1.49
C TYR A 21 18.18 31.99 -0.08
N ASN A 22 17.39 32.97 0.34
CA ASN A 22 17.52 33.57 1.67
C ASN A 22 16.11 33.82 2.25
N PHE A 23 15.88 33.40 3.48
CA PHE A 23 14.59 33.59 4.17
C PHE A 23 14.15 35.08 4.24
N ALA A 24 15.09 36.02 4.34
CA ALA A 24 14.78 37.45 4.28
C ALA A 24 14.26 37.90 2.90
N LYS A 25 14.69 37.25 1.80
CA LYS A 25 14.11 37.47 0.45
C LYS A 25 12.69 36.90 0.40
N PHE A 26 12.49 35.65 0.85
CA PHE A 26 11.16 35.03 0.87
C PHE A 26 10.15 35.87 1.67
N ALA A 27 10.54 36.33 2.86
CA ALA A 27 9.71 37.21 3.67
C ALA A 27 9.42 38.54 2.98
N ALA A 28 10.39 39.16 2.30
CA ALA A 28 10.16 40.40 1.54
C ALA A 28 9.21 40.22 0.34
N THR A 29 9.13 39.01 -0.24
CA THR A 29 8.23 38.71 -1.37
C THR A 29 6.83 38.29 -0.91
N TYR A 30 6.72 37.53 0.19
CA TYR A 30 5.48 36.84 0.55
C TYR A 30 4.88 37.24 1.92
N PHE A 31 5.55 38.04 2.76
CA PHE A 31 4.94 38.44 4.04
C PHE A 31 3.98 39.63 3.87
N ILE A 32 2.74 39.44 4.28
CA ILE A 32 1.69 40.46 4.20
C ILE A 32 1.96 41.62 5.16
N LYS A 33 1.48 42.80 4.75
CA LYS A 33 1.52 44.08 5.50
C LYS A 33 2.93 44.48 6.00
N ASN A 34 3.97 44.16 5.22
CA ASN A 34 5.38 44.46 5.51
C ASN A 34 5.86 43.94 6.89
N THR A 35 5.35 42.79 7.31
CA THR A 35 5.77 42.15 8.57
C THR A 35 7.26 41.77 8.50
N ASN A 36 8.05 42.11 9.52
CA ASN A 36 9.49 41.86 9.50
C ASN A 36 9.84 40.36 9.60
N HIS A 37 11.01 39.95 9.10
CA HIS A 37 11.48 38.55 9.13
C HIS A 37 12.17 38.13 10.44
N GLN A 38 12.28 39.02 11.43
CA GLN A 38 13.11 38.81 12.64
C GLN A 38 12.28 38.48 13.88
N TYR A 39 12.95 37.98 14.92
CA TYR A 39 12.41 37.65 16.23
C TYR A 39 11.50 38.76 16.82
N SER A 40 10.37 38.36 17.40
CA SER A 40 9.42 39.27 18.04
C SER A 40 8.67 38.59 19.18
N LYS A 41 8.50 39.31 20.31
CA LYS A 41 7.60 38.90 21.40
C LYS A 41 6.15 39.41 21.24
N ARG A 42 5.89 40.28 20.26
CA ARG A 42 4.56 40.87 20.03
C ARG A 42 3.66 39.85 19.33
N PRO A 43 2.37 39.74 19.69
CA PRO A 43 1.39 39.04 18.89
C PRO A 43 1.35 39.53 17.43
N LEU A 44 1.13 38.61 16.47
CA LEU A 44 0.73 39.00 15.13
C LEU A 44 -0.72 39.51 15.16
N LYS A 45 -1.04 40.42 14.24
CA LYS A 45 -2.40 40.92 14.01
C LYS A 45 -3.13 40.12 12.92
N GLU A 46 -2.43 39.23 12.24
CA GLU A 46 -2.88 38.48 11.05
C GLU A 46 -1.90 37.30 10.83
N SER A 47 -1.96 36.63 9.69
CA SER A 47 -0.92 35.72 9.21
C SER A 47 0.37 36.43 8.80
N LEU A 48 1.43 35.65 8.55
CA LEU A 48 2.57 36.11 7.75
C LEU A 48 2.26 36.01 6.25
N LEU A 49 1.65 34.92 5.78
CA LEU A 49 1.30 34.67 4.38
C LEU A 49 -0.18 34.93 4.08
N ASP A 50 -0.55 34.98 2.81
CA ASP A 50 -1.95 34.97 2.38
C ASP A 50 -2.58 33.57 2.53
N LEU A 51 -3.83 33.47 3.02
CA LEU A 51 -4.44 32.20 3.45
C LEU A 51 -5.93 32.09 3.04
N PRO A 52 -6.43 30.89 2.68
CA PRO A 52 -7.65 30.74 1.87
C PRO A 52 -9.00 30.79 2.62
N THR A 53 -9.03 30.87 3.96
CA THR A 53 -10.25 31.14 4.75
C THR A 53 -9.98 32.04 5.96
N PRO A 54 -11.00 32.74 6.51
CA PRO A 54 -10.87 33.47 7.77
C PRO A 54 -10.44 32.58 8.93
N ASP A 55 -10.93 31.33 8.99
CA ASP A 55 -10.54 30.37 10.01
C ASP A 55 -9.05 30.06 9.96
N ASP A 56 -8.39 30.25 8.80
CA ASP A 56 -6.95 30.11 8.56
C ASP A 56 -6.12 31.31 9.02
N ILE A 57 -6.73 32.49 9.10
CA ILE A 57 -6.10 33.72 9.60
C ILE A 57 -6.30 33.85 11.11
N ILE A 58 -7.49 33.48 11.60
CA ILE A 58 -7.78 33.29 13.03
C ILE A 58 -6.81 32.23 13.57
N ALA A 59 -6.72 31.11 12.85
CA ALA A 59 -5.60 30.19 12.93
C ALA A 59 -4.27 30.95 13.00
N ALA A 60 -3.89 31.70 11.97
CA ALA A 60 -2.57 32.32 11.87
C ALA A 60 -2.11 33.18 13.09
N GLN A 61 -3.06 33.78 13.81
CA GLN A 61 -2.85 34.51 15.06
C GLN A 61 -2.78 33.57 16.29
N ALA A 62 -3.72 32.63 16.34
CA ALA A 62 -3.76 31.52 17.28
C ALA A 62 -2.40 30.78 17.31
N LEU A 63 -1.70 30.64 16.16
CA LEU A 63 -0.30 30.16 16.04
C LEU A 63 0.65 30.90 16.95
N TRP A 64 0.78 32.19 16.68
CA TRP A 64 2.11 32.78 16.62
C TRP A 64 2.67 32.94 18.01
N ILE A 65 1.80 33.47 18.84
CA ILE A 65 2.04 33.80 20.23
C ILE A 65 2.22 32.49 21.05
N THR A 66 1.90 31.31 20.48
CA THR A 66 2.21 29.97 20.99
C THR A 66 3.06 29.21 19.97
N ILE A 67 3.88 29.87 19.14
CA ILE A 67 5.29 29.51 19.03
C ILE A 67 6.00 30.08 20.25
N LEU A 68 5.81 31.38 20.53
CA LEU A 68 6.53 32.13 21.56
C LEU A 68 6.63 31.39 22.91
N ARG A 69 5.53 30.90 23.49
CA ARG A 69 5.57 30.25 24.81
C ARG A 69 6.39 28.95 24.92
N PHE A 70 6.84 28.36 23.80
CA PHE A 70 7.63 27.12 23.84
C PHE A 70 9.08 27.45 23.98
N MET A 71 9.54 28.21 23.01
CA MET A 71 10.76 28.98 23.00
C MET A 71 10.93 29.77 24.33
N GLY A 72 9.81 30.12 24.99
CA GLY A 72 9.77 30.73 26.31
C GLY A 72 9.71 32.25 26.23
N ASP A 73 9.40 32.78 25.05
CA ASP A 73 9.40 34.19 24.72
C ASP A 73 8.24 34.96 25.36
N LEU A 74 7.16 34.24 25.75
CA LEU A 74 5.93 34.79 26.33
C LEU A 74 5.41 33.80 27.42
N PRO A 75 4.92 34.27 28.59
CA PRO A 75 4.65 33.41 29.74
C PRO A 75 3.33 32.63 29.64
N GLU A 76 3.27 31.50 30.34
CA GLU A 76 2.05 30.72 30.56
C GLU A 76 1.03 31.46 31.45
N PRO A 77 -0.25 31.03 31.50
CA PRO A 77 -1.34 31.80 32.07
C PRO A 77 -1.43 31.75 33.60
N ARG A 78 -2.30 32.63 34.13
CA ARG A 78 -2.51 32.84 35.57
C ARG A 78 -3.75 32.17 36.17
N PHE A 79 -4.68 31.68 35.36
CA PHE A 79 -5.96 31.12 35.83
C PHE A 79 -6.07 29.63 35.49
N GLU A 80 -6.55 28.85 36.47
CA GLU A 80 -6.54 27.38 36.48
C GLU A 80 -7.96 26.78 36.58
N ASN A 81 -8.99 27.62 36.38
CA ASN A 81 -10.40 27.20 36.37
C ASN A 81 -10.83 26.77 34.95
N SER A 82 -10.48 25.54 34.61
CA SER A 82 -11.11 24.75 33.54
C SER A 82 -11.14 23.31 34.03
N THR A 83 -12.26 22.60 33.90
CA THR A 83 -12.19 21.14 33.95
C THR A 83 -11.11 20.70 32.98
N LYS A 84 -10.20 19.83 33.44
CA LYS A 84 -9.67 18.84 32.53
C LYS A 84 -10.90 18.16 31.96
N SER A 85 -11.22 18.52 30.72
CA SER A 85 -12.20 17.82 29.93
C SER A 85 -11.62 16.41 29.64
N ASN A 86 -12.03 15.60 28.67
CA ASN A 86 -11.54 14.21 28.55
C ASN A 86 -10.81 13.78 27.24
N GLU A 87 -11.16 14.38 26.10
CA GLU A 87 -10.55 14.41 24.74
C GLU A 87 -9.44 15.59 24.59
N SER A 88 -9.10 16.41 23.53
CA SER A 88 -8.32 17.77 23.49
C SER A 88 -7.27 18.37 22.42
N VAL A 89 -6.67 17.73 21.38
CA VAL A 89 -5.59 18.14 20.39
C VAL A 89 -5.43 17.66 18.81
N MET A 90 -5.64 16.46 18.16
CA MET A 90 -6.52 15.72 17.16
C MET A 90 -7.25 14.24 17.39
N VAL A 91 -8.17 13.60 18.30
CA VAL A 91 -9.42 13.72 19.31
C VAL A 91 -9.83 14.76 20.58
N GLN A 92 -10.41 16.04 20.80
CA GLN A 92 -10.89 17.42 20.27
C GLN A 92 -11.54 17.76 18.90
N ILE A 93 -10.75 18.28 17.91
CA ILE A 93 -10.88 18.52 16.45
C ILE A 93 -12.36 18.05 15.93
N THR A 94 -12.83 17.11 15.06
CA THR A 94 -13.46 17.22 13.65
C THR A 94 -14.57 18.24 13.38
N ASN A 95 -15.04 18.89 14.41
CA ASN A 95 -16.39 19.33 14.52
C ASN A 95 -16.43 20.89 14.48
N THR A 96 -15.29 21.63 14.43
CA THR A 96 -15.26 23.09 14.16
C THR A 96 -14.60 23.51 12.85
N LEU A 97 -14.21 22.58 11.97
CA LEU A 97 -13.55 23.00 10.75
C LEU A 97 -14.53 23.46 9.69
N ASN A 98 -15.10 24.62 9.94
CA ASN A 98 -16.43 24.85 9.44
C ASN A 98 -16.51 26.13 8.61
N ARG A 99 -15.70 26.25 7.52
CA ARG A 99 -16.18 26.73 6.17
C ARG A 99 -15.36 26.49 4.81
N SER A 100 -14.94 25.27 4.34
CA SER A 100 -14.50 24.94 2.88
C SER A 100 -14.77 23.56 1.98
N PHE A 101 -15.47 22.43 2.28
CA PHE A 101 -16.40 21.51 1.47
C PHE A 101 -17.91 21.54 1.95
N THR A 102 -18.44 22.74 2.12
CA THR A 102 -19.82 23.25 2.11
C THR A 102 -20.48 24.10 0.94
N ASN A 103 -19.94 25.06 0.19
CA ASN A 103 -20.16 25.33 -1.26
C ASN A 103 -20.31 24.13 -2.29
N ARG A 104 -19.30 23.77 -3.13
CA ARG A 104 -19.42 22.97 -4.40
C ARG A 104 -20.60 21.97 -4.58
N LYS A 105 -21.22 22.12 -5.76
CA LYS A 105 -22.33 21.35 -6.36
C LYS A 105 -22.27 19.81 -6.29
N GLU A 106 -21.10 19.18 -6.48
CA GLU A 106 -20.91 17.71 -6.60
C GLU A 106 -21.56 16.90 -5.47
N TYR A 107 -21.65 17.50 -4.28
CA TYR A 107 -22.15 16.86 -3.07
C TYR A 107 -23.68 16.98 -2.93
N GLN A 108 -24.31 17.90 -3.67
CA GLN A 108 -25.77 18.14 -3.63
C GLN A 108 -26.53 16.87 -3.99
N ASP A 109 -26.05 16.17 -5.01
CA ASP A 109 -26.73 15.00 -5.54
C ASP A 109 -26.60 13.81 -4.57
N ILE A 110 -25.47 13.66 -3.88
CA ILE A 110 -25.30 12.69 -2.78
C ILE A 110 -26.33 12.89 -1.65
N ILE A 111 -26.69 14.14 -1.29
CA ILE A 111 -27.72 14.37 -0.25
C ILE A 111 -29.16 14.22 -0.75
N LYS A 112 -29.42 14.37 -2.05
CA LYS A 112 -30.73 14.00 -2.61
C LYS A 112 -30.99 12.50 -2.45
N GLU A 113 -29.95 11.68 -2.50
CA GLU A 113 -30.03 10.23 -2.27
C GLU A 113 -30.01 9.87 -0.78
N GLU A 114 -29.14 10.50 0.04
CA GLU A 114 -29.12 10.24 1.49
C GLU A 114 -30.45 10.57 2.20
N LYS A 115 -31.22 11.54 1.68
CA LYS A 115 -32.59 11.84 2.16
C LYS A 115 -33.60 10.70 2.00
N LYS A 116 -33.34 9.68 1.17
CA LYS A 116 -34.16 8.44 1.13
C LYS A 116 -33.78 7.42 2.21
N MET A 117 -32.58 7.50 2.80
CA MET A 117 -32.01 6.47 3.68
C MET A 117 -32.08 6.80 5.18
N ALA A 118 -32.80 7.85 5.57
CA ALA A 118 -32.78 8.41 6.93
C ALA A 118 -33.59 7.61 7.99
N SER A 119 -33.98 6.36 7.74
CA SER A 119 -34.96 5.60 8.53
C SER A 119 -34.38 4.59 9.55
N MET A 120 -33.07 4.31 9.55
CA MET A 120 -32.46 3.25 10.39
C MET A 120 -32.02 3.67 11.81
N SER A 121 -31.94 2.69 12.71
CA SER A 121 -31.92 2.88 14.17
C SER A 121 -30.53 3.18 14.76
N LYS A 122 -30.53 3.66 16.01
CA LYS A 122 -29.32 3.80 16.83
C LYS A 122 -28.72 2.47 17.28
N ALA A 123 -29.51 1.39 17.30
CA ALA A 123 -29.04 0.06 17.68
C ALA A 123 -28.13 -0.54 16.59
N ASP A 124 -28.58 -0.44 15.34
CA ASP A 124 -27.86 -0.92 14.15
C ASP A 124 -26.50 -0.25 14.11
N LYS A 125 -26.46 1.08 14.26
CA LYS A 125 -25.28 1.96 14.31
C LYS A 125 -24.22 1.65 15.38
N LYS A 126 -24.47 0.67 16.27
CA LYS A 126 -23.39 0.09 17.06
C LYS A 126 -22.70 -1.07 16.35
N LYS A 127 -23.40 -1.94 15.59
CA LYS A 127 -23.04 -3.33 15.19
C LYS A 127 -21.54 -3.42 14.93
N LEU A 128 -21.09 -3.14 13.75
CA LEU A 128 -19.71 -2.93 13.25
C LEU A 128 -18.56 -2.16 14.05
N VAL A 129 -18.45 -1.99 15.38
CA VAL A 129 -17.34 -1.20 16.02
C VAL A 129 -15.97 -1.87 16.41
N ASN A 130 -15.88 -2.90 17.25
CA ASN A 130 -14.69 -3.56 17.83
C ASN A 130 -13.80 -4.62 17.08
N MET A 131 -14.18 -5.43 16.08
CA MET A 131 -13.62 -6.79 15.84
C MET A 131 -12.63 -7.03 14.71
N THR A 132 -12.44 -6.08 13.84
CA THR A 132 -11.13 -5.50 13.98
C THR A 132 -11.27 -4.00 14.02
N LEU A 133 -10.24 -3.18 14.10
CA LEU A 133 -8.87 -3.29 14.74
C LEU A 133 -8.33 -3.08 13.31
N ARG A 134 -8.48 -2.04 12.31
CA ARG A 134 -7.61 -1.04 11.39
C ARG A 134 -7.88 0.49 11.53
N ARG A 135 -7.78 1.38 10.53
CA ARG A 135 -7.94 2.87 10.77
C ARG A 135 -9.52 3.30 11.00
N LYS A 136 -10.73 4.57 12.58
CA LYS A 136 -12.11 5.27 12.78
C LYS A 136 -11.98 6.62 12.17
N THR A 137 -12.61 6.85 11.03
CA THR A 137 -13.86 6.28 10.52
C THR A 137 -14.95 7.20 11.07
N LYS A 138 -14.75 7.55 12.32
CA LYS A 138 -15.26 8.65 13.09
C LYS A 138 -15.60 9.86 12.18
N LEU A 139 -14.76 10.34 11.29
CA LEU A 139 -14.81 11.70 10.72
C LEU A 139 -16.06 12.02 9.86
N LEU A 140 -16.72 11.05 9.20
CA LEU A 140 -18.09 11.12 8.59
C LEU A 140 -19.15 11.43 9.69
N GLU A 141 -18.95 10.85 10.87
CA GLU A 141 -19.75 10.99 12.10
C GLU A 141 -19.49 12.32 12.86
N ASP A 142 -18.46 13.11 12.52
CA ASP A 142 -18.30 14.49 13.04
C ASP A 142 -18.30 15.59 11.98
N VAL A 143 -18.10 15.29 10.70
CA VAL A 143 -18.74 16.09 9.64
C VAL A 143 -20.26 16.09 9.90
N ARG A 144 -20.84 14.98 10.38
CA ARG A 144 -22.20 14.91 10.94
C ARG A 144 -22.43 15.62 12.29
N ARG A 145 -21.40 16.17 12.96
CA ARG A 145 -21.51 16.81 14.29
C ARG A 145 -21.14 18.29 14.30
N GLY A 146 -20.19 18.71 13.46
CA GLY A 146 -19.88 20.12 13.24
C GLY A 146 -20.99 20.90 12.52
N LEU A 147 -21.96 20.21 11.91
CA LEU A 147 -23.16 20.79 11.30
C LEU A 147 -24.01 21.68 12.23
N VAL A 148 -23.71 21.75 13.54
CA VAL A 148 -24.61 22.31 14.56
C VAL A 148 -24.21 23.70 15.07
N GLU A 149 -22.91 24.06 15.13
CA GLU A 149 -22.46 25.25 15.90
C GLU A 149 -21.57 26.22 15.09
N ASP A 150 -22.20 27.26 14.53
CA ASP A 150 -21.64 28.17 13.51
C ASP A 150 -20.58 29.18 14.01
N ASN A 151 -20.05 28.99 15.22
CA ASN A 151 -19.07 29.86 15.88
C ASN A 151 -17.94 29.09 16.60
N TYR A 152 -18.04 27.77 16.65
CA TYR A 152 -17.28 26.90 17.55
C TYR A 152 -15.76 27.07 17.41
N ALA A 153 -15.30 27.28 16.17
CA ALA A 153 -13.93 27.62 15.79
C ALA A 153 -13.36 28.76 16.66
N SER A 154 -13.87 29.97 16.44
CA SER A 154 -13.44 31.17 17.16
C SER A 154 -13.78 31.11 18.65
N GLN A 155 -14.93 30.51 19.00
CA GLN A 155 -15.39 30.33 20.37
C GLN A 155 -14.40 29.54 21.19
N TYR A 156 -14.13 28.28 20.84
CA TYR A 156 -13.19 27.53 21.63
C TYR A 156 -11.82 28.12 21.47
N TYR A 157 -11.39 28.50 20.24
CA TYR A 157 -10.08 29.11 20.11
C TYR A 157 -9.99 30.13 21.28
N SER A 158 -10.97 31.02 21.42
CA SER A 158 -11.08 31.96 22.54
C SER A 158 -11.26 31.33 23.91
N GLU A 159 -12.01 30.23 24.12
CA GLU A 159 -11.97 29.44 25.35
C GLU A 159 -10.52 29.24 25.68
N TRP A 160 -9.80 28.53 24.86
CA TRP A 160 -8.49 28.06 25.23
C TRP A 160 -7.44 29.11 25.51
N LEU A 161 -7.14 30.00 24.55
CA LEU A 161 -6.20 31.09 24.84
C LEU A 161 -7.09 32.16 25.52
N ASN A 162 -8.10 31.77 26.32
CA ASN A 162 -8.50 32.40 27.57
C ASN A 162 -8.72 31.45 28.78
N HIS A 163 -8.51 30.11 28.75
CA HIS A 163 -9.01 29.17 29.79
C HIS A 163 -8.07 28.08 30.38
N ARG A 164 -6.94 27.66 29.79
CA ARG A 164 -6.17 26.50 30.34
C ARG A 164 -4.72 26.78 30.77
N ARG A 165 -4.02 25.74 31.28
CA ARG A 165 -2.58 25.67 31.63
C ARG A 165 -1.99 24.30 31.30
N THR A 166 -0.67 24.20 31.17
CA THR A 166 -0.07 23.12 30.36
C THR A 166 1.24 22.52 30.78
N THR A 167 1.19 21.19 30.64
CA THR A 167 2.32 20.35 30.35
C THR A 167 3.03 20.96 29.17
N ASN A 168 4.36 20.92 29.11
CA ASN A 168 5.00 20.55 27.85
C ASN A 168 4.58 19.11 27.45
N LEU A 169 3.26 18.95 27.29
CA LEU A 169 2.34 17.98 26.69
C LEU A 169 0.92 18.53 26.44
N GLU A 170 0.78 19.81 25.99
CA GLU A 170 -0.02 20.44 24.88
C GLU A 170 0.45 21.61 23.83
N LYS A 171 1.61 22.18 23.18
CA LYS A 171 3.12 22.24 22.71
C LYS A 171 3.75 21.32 21.62
N LEU A 172 3.29 20.14 21.18
CA LEU A 172 3.70 19.48 19.96
C LEU A 172 2.66 18.99 18.89
N HIS A 173 1.34 18.89 19.09
CA HIS A 173 0.29 18.71 18.06
C HIS A 173 -0.68 19.95 17.77
N PHE A 174 -0.35 21.14 17.21
CA PHE A 174 -1.23 22.35 16.87
C PHE A 174 -0.98 23.10 15.57
N ILE A 175 0.22 23.62 15.31
CA ILE A 175 1.45 22.99 15.78
C ILE A 175 1.43 21.70 14.96
N ILE A 176 1.82 20.52 15.41
CA ILE A 176 1.53 19.32 14.62
C ILE A 176 0.12 18.73 14.82
N SER A 177 -0.88 19.62 14.81
CA SER A 177 -2.30 19.40 14.47
C SER A 177 -3.05 20.57 13.73
N HIS A 178 -2.45 21.50 12.91
CA HIS A 178 -3.25 22.23 11.86
C HIS A 178 -2.74 22.99 10.53
N GLY A 179 -1.52 23.07 9.95
CA GLY A 179 -1.40 22.93 8.43
C GLY A 179 -0.18 22.23 7.69
N ILE A 180 0.10 20.95 7.22
CA ILE A 180 -0.35 19.48 7.29
C ILE A 180 -1.83 19.31 7.07
N LEU A 181 -2.63 18.99 8.11
CA LEU A 181 -4.01 18.69 7.91
C LEU A 181 -4.58 19.74 6.96
N ARG A 182 -4.35 21.07 7.12
CA ARG A 182 -4.70 22.23 6.24
C ARG A 182 -3.41 22.55 5.43
N PRO A 183 -3.05 21.89 4.31
CA PRO A 183 -1.74 22.06 3.68
C PRO A 183 -1.41 23.52 3.31
N GLU A 184 -2.41 24.33 3.01
CA GLU A 184 -2.23 25.75 2.67
C GLU A 184 -1.69 26.60 3.84
N LEU A 185 -1.55 26.04 5.04
CA LEU A 185 -0.86 26.66 6.16
C LEU A 185 0.63 26.22 6.26
N ARG A 186 1.10 25.15 5.58
CA ARG A 186 2.47 24.55 5.71
C ARG A 186 3.61 25.54 5.79
N ASP A 187 3.54 26.55 4.93
CA ASP A 187 4.62 27.51 4.76
C ASP A 187 4.50 28.69 5.73
N GLU A 188 3.29 29.17 6.05
CA GLU A 188 3.02 30.21 7.09
C GLU A 188 3.76 29.86 8.38
N ILE A 189 3.69 28.57 8.64
CA ILE A 189 4.06 27.87 9.83
C ILE A 189 5.57 27.79 10.01
N LEU A 190 6.23 27.23 9.00
CA LEU A 190 7.68 27.19 8.89
C LEU A 190 8.25 28.61 8.88
N CYS A 191 7.56 29.55 8.23
CA CYS A 191 7.91 30.96 8.22
C CYS A 191 7.87 31.59 9.62
N GLN A 192 6.83 31.33 10.42
CA GLN A 192 6.78 31.81 11.80
C GLN A 192 7.92 31.25 12.66
N ILE A 193 8.37 30.03 12.38
CA ILE A 193 9.48 29.39 13.08
C ILE A 193 10.83 29.99 12.66
N CYS A 194 11.09 30.08 11.36
CA CYS A 194 12.29 30.71 10.82
C CYS A 194 12.38 32.19 11.27
N LYS A 195 11.24 32.88 11.37
CA LYS A 195 11.11 34.23 11.95
C LYS A 195 11.51 34.27 13.43
N GLN A 196 11.08 33.30 14.24
CA GLN A 196 11.47 33.24 15.65
C GLN A 196 12.90 32.72 15.91
N LEU A 197 13.53 32.10 14.92
CA LEU A 197 14.96 31.78 14.97
C LEU A 197 15.84 32.95 14.53
N SER A 198 15.40 33.73 13.53
CA SER A 198 16.12 34.86 12.96
C SER A 198 16.40 35.96 14.01
N ASN A 199 17.68 36.18 14.32
CA ASN A 199 18.16 37.14 15.34
C ASN A 199 17.55 36.94 16.75
N ASN A 200 17.31 35.69 17.16
CA ASN A 200 16.79 35.38 18.49
C ASN A 200 17.82 35.67 19.60
N PRO A 201 17.53 36.58 20.56
CA PRO A 201 18.50 36.98 21.59
C PRO A 201 18.67 35.98 22.73
N THR A 202 17.80 34.97 22.86
CA THR A 202 17.75 34.10 24.04
C THR A 202 18.17 32.68 23.66
N LYS A 203 19.36 32.22 24.11
CA LYS A 203 19.90 30.90 23.75
C LYS A 203 18.95 29.72 24.02
N ALA A 204 18.19 29.76 25.12
CA ALA A 204 17.18 28.73 25.43
C ALA A 204 15.98 28.77 24.46
N SER A 205 15.59 29.97 24.03
CA SER A 205 14.55 30.19 23.02
C SER A 205 15.01 29.71 21.65
N HIS A 206 16.20 30.11 21.20
CA HIS A 206 16.82 29.61 19.97
C HIS A 206 17.03 28.09 19.98
N ALA A 207 17.46 27.50 21.10
CA ALA A 207 17.57 26.05 21.25
C ALA A 207 16.20 25.36 21.10
N ARG A 208 15.16 25.86 21.79
CA ARG A 208 13.73 25.50 21.58
C ARG A 208 13.10 26.09 20.30
N GLY A 209 13.92 26.69 19.46
CA GLY A 209 13.61 27.24 18.15
C GLY A 209 14.13 26.31 17.05
N TRP A 210 15.27 25.65 17.29
CA TRP A 210 15.83 24.58 16.46
C TRP A 210 15.27 23.24 16.85
N ILE A 211 15.30 22.96 18.16
CA ILE A 211 14.21 22.31 18.88
C ILE A 211 12.92 23.20 18.77
N LEU A 212 12.59 23.71 17.55
CA LEU A 212 11.29 23.87 16.85
C LEU A 212 11.42 23.65 15.31
N LEU A 213 12.44 24.13 14.62
CA LEU A 213 12.55 24.09 13.15
C LEU A 213 12.98 22.77 12.53
N SER A 214 13.77 21.97 13.23
CA SER A 214 13.65 20.55 12.98
C SER A 214 13.01 19.87 14.14
N LEU A 215 12.21 20.55 14.96
CA LEU A 215 10.91 19.94 15.13
C LEU A 215 10.15 20.01 13.79
N CYS A 216 10.51 20.83 12.76
CA CYS A 216 9.70 21.32 11.63
C CYS A 216 9.63 20.72 10.19
N ILE A 217 10.45 19.81 9.73
CA ILE A 217 10.64 19.51 8.29
C ILE A 217 10.51 18.09 7.71
N GLY A 218 10.79 17.00 8.42
CA GLY A 218 10.66 15.64 7.84
C GLY A 218 9.50 14.87 8.39
N CYS A 219 8.32 15.25 7.97
CA CYS A 219 7.05 14.71 8.36
C CYS A 219 6.13 15.31 7.29
N PHE A 220 6.09 16.66 7.15
CA PHE A 220 5.55 17.34 5.97
C PHE A 220 6.70 17.78 5.10
N PRO A 221 6.58 17.68 3.79
CA PRO A 221 7.26 18.63 2.97
C PRO A 221 6.64 20.02 3.25
N PRO A 222 7.41 21.13 3.27
CA PRO A 222 6.84 22.44 2.90
C PRO A 222 6.11 22.34 1.55
N SER A 223 5.40 23.39 1.13
CA SER A 223 5.10 23.49 -0.30
C SER A 223 6.40 23.70 -1.09
N ASP A 224 6.38 23.32 -2.37
CA ASP A 224 7.53 23.46 -3.28
C ASP A 224 8.00 24.93 -3.38
N LYS A 225 7.13 25.90 -3.09
CA LYS A 225 7.44 27.34 -3.08
C LYS A 225 8.42 27.73 -1.97
N PHE A 226 8.38 27.06 -0.83
CA PHE A 226 9.19 27.39 0.35
C PHE A 226 10.39 26.45 0.55
N LEU A 227 10.39 25.27 -0.09
CA LEU A 227 11.40 24.22 0.05
C LEU A 227 12.86 24.71 0.02
N ASN A 228 13.28 25.41 -1.04
CA ASN A 228 14.70 25.77 -1.20
C ASN A 228 15.13 26.88 -0.22
N TYR A 229 14.21 27.77 0.17
CA TYR A 229 14.44 28.77 1.21
C TYR A 229 14.60 28.11 2.59
N LEU A 230 13.82 27.07 2.86
CA LEU A 230 13.92 26.26 4.07
C LEU A 230 15.22 25.47 4.13
N ARG A 231 15.62 24.80 3.04
CA ARG A 231 16.92 24.10 2.94
C ARG A 231 18.09 25.05 3.19
N ALA A 232 18.10 26.22 2.54
CA ALA A 232 19.12 27.25 2.79
C ALA A 232 19.14 27.72 4.25
N PHE A 233 17.96 27.98 4.84
CA PHE A 233 17.85 28.36 6.25
C PHE A 233 18.37 27.25 7.19
N ILE A 234 18.04 25.99 6.91
CA ILE A 234 18.55 24.82 7.64
C ILE A 234 20.07 24.74 7.58
N ARG A 235 20.66 24.81 6.38
CA ARG A 235 22.11 24.75 6.17
C ARG A 235 22.86 25.87 6.89
N SER A 236 22.24 27.04 7.05
CA SER A 236 22.78 28.16 7.86
C SER A 236 22.65 27.99 9.39
N GLY A 237 22.04 26.88 9.85
CA GLY A 237 21.78 26.59 11.26
C GLY A 237 22.97 26.05 12.06
N PRO A 238 22.75 25.69 13.34
CA PRO A 238 23.80 25.16 14.22
C PRO A 238 24.45 23.88 13.63
N PRO A 239 25.78 23.80 13.48
CA PRO A 239 26.45 22.69 12.78
C PRO A 239 26.13 21.29 13.34
N GLY A 240 26.01 21.16 14.67
CA GLY A 240 25.61 19.91 15.33
C GLY A 240 24.11 19.57 15.21
N TYR A 241 23.40 20.18 14.26
CA TYR A 241 21.94 20.16 14.16
C TYR A 241 21.43 20.34 12.73
N ALA A 242 22.03 21.22 11.92
CA ALA A 242 21.65 21.46 10.53
C ALA A 242 21.66 20.20 9.63
N PRO A 243 22.69 19.33 9.65
CA PRO A 243 22.66 18.08 8.87
C PRO A 243 21.59 17.12 9.40
N TYR A 244 21.33 17.19 10.71
CA TYR A 244 20.26 16.44 11.33
C TYR A 244 18.91 16.91 10.79
N CYS A 245 18.65 18.22 10.75
CA CYS A 245 17.52 18.87 10.12
C CYS A 245 17.34 18.48 8.63
N GLU A 246 18.42 18.43 7.85
CA GLU A 246 18.32 18.13 6.42
C GLU A 246 18.00 16.66 6.16
N GLY A 247 18.67 15.76 6.88
CA GLY A 247 18.31 14.34 6.94
C GLY A 247 16.88 14.15 7.45
N ARG A 248 16.41 14.96 8.40
CA ARG A 248 15.00 15.02 8.81
C ARG A 248 14.14 15.25 7.56
N LEU A 249 14.25 16.41 6.91
CA LEU A 249 13.42 16.80 5.77
C LEU A 249 13.38 15.76 4.64
N ASN A 250 14.55 15.32 4.17
CA ASN A 250 14.67 14.42 3.04
C ASN A 250 14.03 13.06 3.33
N ARG A 251 14.01 12.62 4.60
CA ARG A 251 13.35 11.37 4.96
C ARG A 251 11.88 11.42 4.62
N THR A 252 11.16 12.53 4.87
CA THR A 252 9.76 12.69 4.41
C THR A 252 9.62 13.04 2.95
N PHE A 253 10.51 13.82 2.31
CA PHE A 253 10.28 14.11 0.89
C PHE A 253 10.31 12.85 0.03
N LYS A 254 11.30 12.01 0.31
CA LYS A 254 11.31 10.63 -0.17
C LYS A 254 10.01 10.01 0.35
N ASN A 255 9.88 9.92 1.67
CA ASN A 255 8.82 9.12 2.24
C ASN A 255 7.38 9.62 2.05
N GLY A 256 7.16 10.65 1.25
CA GLY A 256 5.95 11.39 1.34
C GLY A 256 5.72 11.98 2.71
N ALA A 257 4.56 12.57 2.75
CA ALA A 257 4.04 12.97 3.99
C ALA A 257 3.48 11.72 4.74
N ARG A 258 3.11 11.96 5.98
CA ARG A 258 2.89 11.05 7.10
C ARG A 258 1.42 10.39 7.15
N THR A 259 1.00 9.40 7.99
CA THR A 259 -0.40 9.08 8.53
C THR A 259 -0.85 9.08 10.11
N GLN A 260 -0.41 9.91 11.12
CA GLN A 260 -0.61 9.93 12.63
C GLN A 260 0.47 10.58 13.63
N PRO A 261 0.28 11.20 14.86
CA PRO A 261 1.32 12.01 15.60
C PRO A 261 1.71 11.78 17.11
N PRO A 262 2.94 12.14 17.58
CA PRO A 262 3.86 11.57 18.61
C PRO A 262 3.30 10.97 19.88
N CYS A 263 4.00 10.11 20.62
CA CYS A 263 5.41 9.68 20.68
C CYS A 263 6.48 10.37 21.58
N TRP A 264 7.38 9.57 22.21
CA TRP A 264 8.15 9.78 23.48
C TRP A 264 9.54 9.24 23.38
N LEU A 265 9.69 8.02 22.85
CA LEU A 265 10.98 7.37 22.59
C LEU A 265 11.95 8.34 21.90
N GLU A 266 11.40 9.38 21.29
CA GLU A 266 11.76 9.67 19.95
C GLU A 266 12.11 11.15 19.68
N LEU A 267 11.97 12.05 20.68
CA LEU A 267 12.75 13.29 20.94
C LEU A 267 13.51 13.19 22.24
N ILE A 268 13.32 12.12 23.01
CA ILE A 268 14.36 11.55 23.83
C ILE A 268 15.49 11.22 22.85
N ALA A 269 15.14 10.82 21.63
CA ALA A 269 16.04 10.71 20.51
C ALA A 269 16.45 12.04 19.79
N THR A 270 16.06 13.27 20.16
CA THR A 270 16.69 14.54 19.68
C THR A 270 17.22 15.44 20.77
N ARG A 271 16.45 15.63 21.82
CA ARG A 271 16.84 16.37 23.01
C ARG A 271 18.19 15.84 23.48
N ASN A 272 18.42 14.55 23.21
CA ASN A 272 19.70 13.86 23.32
C ASN A 272 20.35 13.44 21.97
N LYS A 273 19.65 13.45 20.81
CA LYS A 273 20.10 13.02 19.46
C LYS A 273 20.53 11.53 19.38
N ASN A 274 19.67 10.65 19.89
CA ASN A 274 19.86 9.20 19.87
C ASN A 274 19.19 8.54 18.63
N PRO A 275 19.54 7.30 18.27
CA PRO A 275 18.70 6.43 17.43
C PRO A 275 17.62 5.74 18.29
N ILE A 276 16.77 4.92 17.67
CA ILE A 276 15.64 4.25 18.35
C ILE A 276 15.57 2.80 17.94
N THR A 277 15.28 1.95 18.92
CA THR A 277 15.16 0.50 18.73
C THR A 277 13.77 0.03 19.11
N LEU A 278 13.10 -0.67 18.21
CA LEU A 278 11.86 -1.39 18.48
C LEU A 278 12.11 -2.89 18.64
N ASP A 279 11.33 -3.53 19.50
CA ASP A 279 11.41 -4.97 19.79
C ASP A 279 10.25 -5.71 19.12
N VAL A 280 10.56 -6.55 18.13
CA VAL A 280 9.60 -7.35 17.37
C VAL A 280 9.68 -8.82 17.80
N MET A 281 8.57 -9.38 18.30
CA MET A 281 8.46 -10.80 18.68
C MET A 281 8.10 -11.68 17.48
N PHE A 282 8.57 -12.92 17.51
CA PHE A 282 8.31 -13.93 16.48
C PHE A 282 7.46 -15.06 17.06
N MET A 283 6.91 -15.91 16.20
CA MET A 283 6.04 -17.01 16.63
C MET A 283 6.80 -18.15 17.32
N ASP A 284 8.12 -18.22 17.16
CA ASP A 284 9.06 -19.03 17.96
C ASP A 284 9.33 -18.44 19.38
N ASN A 285 8.79 -17.26 19.68
CA ASN A 285 9.03 -16.42 20.87
C ASN A 285 10.41 -15.73 20.92
N SER A 286 11.21 -15.78 19.86
CA SER A 286 12.41 -14.94 19.72
C SER A 286 12.04 -13.46 19.52
N VAL A 287 13.01 -12.57 19.72
CA VAL A 287 12.84 -11.12 19.55
C VAL A 287 13.92 -10.58 18.62
N GLN A 288 13.55 -9.72 17.67
CA GLN A 288 14.47 -8.95 16.86
C GLN A 288 14.42 -7.47 17.27
N LYS A 289 15.59 -6.89 17.53
CA LYS A 289 15.75 -5.43 17.61
C LYS A 289 15.91 -4.85 16.21
N VAL A 290 15.11 -3.83 15.93
CA VAL A 290 15.01 -3.12 14.66
C VAL A 290 15.28 -1.65 14.93
N GLU A 291 16.22 -1.05 14.21
CA GLU A 291 16.45 0.39 14.35
C GLU A 291 15.44 1.14 13.50
N VAL A 292 14.83 2.15 14.10
CA VAL A 292 13.87 2.99 13.41
C VAL A 292 14.35 4.42 13.48
N ASP A 293 14.58 5.01 12.31
CA ASP A 293 14.72 6.45 12.21
C ASP A 293 13.33 7.06 12.27
N SER A 294 13.12 8.16 11.56
CA SER A 294 11.81 8.74 11.46
C SER A 294 10.75 7.78 10.89
N ALA A 295 11.13 6.80 10.12
CA ALA A 295 10.30 6.58 8.97
C ALA A 295 10.22 5.13 8.56
N SER A 296 10.34 4.24 9.55
CA SER A 296 10.53 2.78 9.41
C SER A 296 9.33 1.98 9.91
N THR A 297 8.83 1.05 9.09
CA THR A 297 7.40 0.76 8.73
C THR A 297 7.14 -0.71 8.42
N SER A 298 5.95 -1.13 7.94
CA SER A 298 5.64 -2.58 7.88
C SER A 298 6.50 -3.42 6.95
N GLU A 299 6.46 -3.26 5.62
CA GLU A 299 7.43 -3.93 4.70
C GLU A 299 8.82 -3.77 5.22
N GLU A 300 9.20 -2.60 5.70
CA GLU A 300 10.60 -2.27 5.77
C GLU A 300 11.20 -2.79 7.07
N ILE A 301 10.40 -2.81 8.15
CA ILE A 301 10.67 -3.68 9.29
C ILE A 301 10.56 -5.16 8.88
N CYS A 302 9.61 -5.58 8.03
CA CYS A 302 9.52 -6.96 7.52
C CYS A 302 10.73 -7.37 6.65
N LYS A 303 11.33 -6.45 5.88
CA LYS A 303 12.47 -6.65 4.98
C LYS A 303 13.77 -6.56 5.74
N GLU A 304 13.88 -5.67 6.72
CA GLU A 304 14.97 -5.69 7.67
C GLU A 304 14.95 -7.00 8.47
N ILE A 305 13.77 -7.45 8.92
CA ILE A 305 13.56 -8.76 9.55
C ILE A 305 13.94 -9.90 8.62
N ALA A 306 13.44 -9.91 7.38
CA ALA A 306 13.71 -10.98 6.41
C ALA A 306 15.20 -11.05 6.08
N THR A 307 15.86 -9.91 5.88
CA THR A 307 17.31 -9.80 5.68
C THR A 307 18.07 -10.29 6.92
N LYS A 308 17.70 -9.87 8.13
CA LYS A 308 18.35 -10.27 9.39
C LYS A 308 18.13 -11.76 9.74
N ARG A 309 17.06 -12.39 9.27
CA ARG A 309 16.73 -13.81 9.52
C ARG A 309 16.94 -14.74 8.31
N ASN A 310 17.37 -14.22 7.16
CA ASN A 310 17.51 -14.96 5.89
C ASN A 310 16.20 -15.66 5.45
N LEU A 311 15.06 -14.98 5.66
CA LEU A 311 13.74 -15.41 5.20
C LEU A 311 13.61 -15.15 3.69
N LYS A 312 13.17 -16.15 2.93
CA LYS A 312 13.02 -16.12 1.46
C LYS A 312 11.56 -16.06 1.04
N ASP A 313 10.69 -16.88 1.63
CA ASP A 313 9.23 -16.79 1.40
C ASP A 313 8.62 -15.72 2.31
N VAL A 314 8.92 -14.45 2.00
CA VAL A 314 8.43 -13.28 2.76
C VAL A 314 6.96 -12.97 2.45
N PHE A 315 6.41 -13.46 1.34
CA PHE A 315 5.02 -13.17 0.93
C PHE A 315 4.03 -13.59 2.02
N GLY A 316 3.14 -12.68 2.43
CA GLY A 316 2.12 -12.95 3.44
C GLY A 316 2.67 -13.14 4.87
N PHE A 317 3.88 -12.66 5.16
CA PHE A 317 4.39 -12.47 6.52
C PHE A 317 4.28 -11.01 6.95
N SER A 318 3.29 -10.73 7.79
CA SER A 318 2.88 -9.39 8.15
C SER A 318 3.32 -8.97 9.55
N LEU A 319 3.43 -7.66 9.75
CA LEU A 319 3.91 -7.05 10.98
C LEU A 319 2.73 -6.74 11.91
N PHE A 320 2.35 -7.77 12.65
CA PHE A 320 1.41 -7.65 13.74
C PHE A 320 1.99 -6.76 14.86
N ILE A 321 1.17 -6.08 15.66
CA ILE A 321 1.67 -5.24 16.76
C ILE A 321 0.60 -4.93 17.79
N THR A 322 0.99 -4.98 19.05
CA THR A 322 0.08 -5.24 20.15
C THR A 322 0.45 -4.61 21.51
N LEU A 323 -0.36 -4.76 22.58
CA LEU A 323 -0.13 -4.37 23.99
C LEU A 323 -1.01 -5.27 24.93
N PHE A 324 -2.37 -5.25 24.86
CA PHE A 324 -3.36 -5.91 25.78
C PHE A 324 -4.34 -7.10 25.31
N ASP A 325 -5.60 -6.97 24.77
CA ASP A 325 -6.65 -8.01 24.34
C ASP A 325 -7.07 -8.46 22.84
N LYS A 326 -6.64 -7.89 21.70
CA LYS A 326 -7.12 -7.84 20.28
C LYS A 326 -5.85 -7.66 19.36
N VAL A 327 -5.64 -8.23 18.16
CA VAL A 327 -4.34 -8.20 17.40
C VAL A 327 -4.28 -7.37 16.09
N MET A 328 -3.18 -6.64 15.83
CA MET A 328 -2.97 -5.75 14.65
C MET A 328 -2.38 -6.58 13.61
N SER A 329 -2.62 -6.23 12.35
CA SER A 329 -1.45 -6.15 11.52
C SER A 329 -1.38 -4.88 10.70
N LEU A 330 -0.21 -4.75 10.10
CA LEU A 330 0.26 -3.59 9.38
C LEU A 330 0.47 -3.95 7.92
N GLY A 331 -0.14 -5.05 7.46
CA GLY A 331 0.40 -5.81 6.36
C GLY A 331 1.88 -6.06 6.58
N SER A 332 2.54 -6.24 5.46
CA SER A 332 3.95 -6.38 5.28
C SER A 332 4.50 -5.31 4.34
N ASP A 333 3.91 -4.09 4.22
CA ASP A 333 4.03 -3.37 2.94
C ASP A 333 3.91 -1.82 2.85
N SER A 334 3.13 -1.11 3.69
CA SER A 334 3.12 0.38 3.83
C SER A 334 2.18 0.91 4.91
N ASP A 335 1.95 0.12 5.94
CA ASP A 335 1.48 0.71 7.17
C ASP A 335 2.66 1.31 7.91
N HIS A 336 2.45 2.58 8.17
CA HIS A 336 3.34 3.43 8.88
C HIS A 336 3.56 2.88 10.31
N VAL A 337 4.62 2.10 10.58
CA VAL A 337 4.82 1.45 11.91
C VAL A 337 4.79 2.37 13.12
N MET A 338 5.31 3.58 13.13
CA MET A 338 5.03 4.55 14.20
C MET A 338 4.14 5.69 13.69
N ASP A 339 3.30 5.37 12.70
CA ASP A 339 1.88 5.65 12.81
C ASP A 339 1.13 4.52 13.49
N ALA A 340 1.76 3.39 13.78
CA ALA A 340 1.14 2.22 14.40
C ALA A 340 1.65 1.92 15.80
N ILE A 341 2.79 2.46 16.20
CA ILE A 341 3.07 2.94 17.55
C ILE A 341 2.33 4.26 17.74
N SER A 342 2.07 5.02 16.67
CA SER A 342 0.95 5.95 16.62
C SER A 342 -0.39 5.31 16.30
N GLN A 343 -0.48 3.97 16.35
CA GLN A 343 -1.69 3.27 16.71
C GLN A 343 -1.51 2.53 18.03
N CYS A 344 -0.32 2.58 18.65
CA CYS A 344 -0.15 2.26 20.03
C CYS A 344 -0.73 3.40 20.86
N GLU A 345 0.14 4.27 21.26
CA GLU A 345 0.00 4.85 22.54
C GLU A 345 -0.86 6.13 22.56
N GLN A 346 -2.00 6.29 21.87
CA GLN A 346 -2.83 7.51 22.01
C GLN A 346 -3.96 7.23 23.01
N TYR A 347 -4.39 5.97 23.17
CA TYR A 347 -5.71 5.68 23.74
C TYR A 347 -5.74 5.12 25.15
N ALA A 348 -4.72 4.43 25.67
CA ALA A 348 -4.77 4.05 27.11
C ALA A 348 -4.84 5.24 27.99
N LYS A 349 -4.38 6.32 27.45
CA LYS A 349 -4.41 7.58 28.02
C LYS A 349 -5.85 8.04 28.18
N GLU A 350 -6.77 7.76 27.24
CA GLU A 350 -8.23 8.14 27.14
C GLU A 350 -9.04 7.47 28.22
N LYS A 351 -8.26 6.78 29.00
CA LYS A 351 -8.52 5.93 30.05
C LYS A 351 -7.28 6.12 31.03
N GLY A 352 -6.92 7.31 31.56
CA GLY A 352 -6.61 7.77 32.97
C GLY A 352 -5.50 7.46 33.98
N GLN A 353 -4.41 6.85 33.60
CA GLN A 353 -3.86 5.68 34.22
C GLN A 353 -2.32 5.97 34.71
N SER A 354 -1.24 6.14 33.87
CA SER A 354 0.23 6.56 33.92
C SER A 354 1.19 5.84 32.88
N GLU A 355 1.90 6.49 31.91
CA GLU A 355 2.67 5.79 30.79
C GLU A 355 4.12 5.44 31.13
N ARG A 356 4.47 5.39 32.43
CA ARG A 356 5.72 4.75 32.88
C ARG A 356 5.66 3.21 32.75
N ASN A 357 4.99 2.73 31.69
CA ASN A 357 4.42 1.40 31.45
C ASN A 357 4.26 1.09 29.94
N ALA A 358 3.55 1.95 29.17
CA ALA A 358 3.37 1.94 27.70
C ALA A 358 3.37 0.56 26.95
N PRO A 359 2.75 -0.53 27.42
CA PRO A 359 3.39 -1.86 27.27
C PRO A 359 3.26 -2.59 25.90
N TRP A 360 3.54 -1.93 24.77
CA TRP A 360 3.30 -2.41 23.41
C TRP A 360 4.47 -3.24 22.84
N ARG A 361 4.19 -3.90 21.73
CA ARG A 361 4.73 -5.21 21.38
C ARG A 361 4.61 -5.47 19.89
N LEU A 362 5.66 -5.34 19.08
CA LEU A 362 5.57 -5.81 17.69
C LEU A 362 5.58 -7.34 17.62
N PHE A 363 4.99 -7.91 16.58
CA PHE A 363 4.88 -9.34 16.29
C PHE A 363 5.07 -9.57 14.78
N PHE A 364 5.72 -10.66 14.37
CA PHE A 364 5.91 -11.01 12.96
C PHE A 364 5.40 -12.44 12.71
N ARG A 365 4.45 -12.60 11.79
CA ARG A 365 3.72 -13.86 11.57
C ARG A 365 3.19 -13.99 10.14
N LYS A 366 2.95 -15.22 9.69
CA LYS A 366 2.27 -15.53 8.43
C LYS A 366 0.79 -15.21 8.55
N GLU A 367 0.14 -15.13 7.41
CA GLU A 367 -1.27 -14.79 7.30
C GLU A 367 -1.90 -15.31 6.02
N ILE A 368 -1.19 -15.27 4.90
CA ILE A 368 -1.69 -15.83 3.65
C ILE A 368 -0.66 -16.72 2.97
N PHE A 369 -1.19 -17.71 2.26
CA PHE A 369 -0.44 -18.58 1.38
C PHE A 369 -0.70 -18.22 -0.07
N THR A 370 0.27 -18.43 -0.96
CA THR A 370 -0.02 -18.49 -2.40
C THR A 370 -0.61 -19.86 -2.75
N PRO A 371 -1.37 -19.99 -3.85
CA PRO A 371 -1.82 -21.27 -4.41
C PRO A 371 -0.65 -22.24 -4.65
N TRP A 372 0.52 -21.74 -5.01
CA TRP A 372 1.76 -22.50 -5.22
C TRP A 372 2.70 -22.60 -4.00
N HIS A 373 2.33 -22.09 -2.81
CA HIS A 373 3.22 -22.08 -1.63
C HIS A 373 3.72 -23.49 -1.27
N ASN A 374 5.04 -23.62 -1.13
CA ASN A 374 5.75 -24.88 -0.91
C ASN A 374 6.71 -24.78 0.28
N PRO A 375 6.35 -25.34 1.46
CA PRO A 375 7.18 -25.37 2.67
C PRO A 375 8.61 -25.92 2.52
N ALA A 376 8.93 -26.64 1.45
CA ALA A 376 10.27 -27.17 1.22
C ALA A 376 11.28 -26.13 0.69
N GLU A 377 10.84 -24.95 0.25
CA GLU A 377 11.71 -23.90 -0.33
C GLU A 377 12.40 -23.03 0.73
N ASP A 378 11.79 -22.89 1.90
CA ASP A 378 12.31 -22.06 2.99
C ASP A 378 12.02 -22.70 4.37
N ALA A 379 13.08 -23.17 5.03
CA ALA A 379 13.01 -23.75 6.36
C ALA A 379 12.79 -22.70 7.48
N VAL A 380 13.15 -21.43 7.26
CA VAL A 380 12.89 -20.33 8.23
C VAL A 380 11.40 -19.98 8.19
N ALA A 381 10.84 -19.83 6.98
CA ALA A 381 9.41 -19.66 6.79
C ALA A 381 8.65 -20.84 7.40
N THR A 382 9.00 -22.08 7.03
CA THR A 382 8.35 -23.29 7.55
C THR A 382 8.45 -23.42 9.06
N ASN A 383 9.57 -23.05 9.69
CA ASN A 383 9.68 -23.07 11.15
C ASN A 383 8.78 -22.02 11.82
N LEU A 384 8.77 -20.77 11.31
CA LEU A 384 7.89 -19.72 11.83
C LEU A 384 6.40 -20.06 11.62
N ILE A 385 6.03 -20.63 10.47
CA ILE A 385 4.66 -21.05 10.17
C ILE A 385 4.28 -22.29 10.98
N TYR A 386 5.17 -23.26 11.17
CA TYR A 386 4.96 -24.39 12.08
C TYR A 386 4.74 -23.90 13.52
N HIS A 387 5.60 -23.01 14.02
CA HIS A 387 5.42 -22.44 15.34
C HIS A 387 4.15 -21.59 15.41
N GLN A 388 3.74 -20.91 14.33
CA GLN A 388 2.45 -20.24 14.21
C GLN A 388 1.27 -21.21 14.20
N VAL A 389 1.35 -22.35 13.52
CA VAL A 389 0.25 -23.31 13.40
C VAL A 389 0.11 -24.10 14.69
N ILE A 390 1.21 -24.51 15.33
CA ILE A 390 1.20 -25.05 16.68
C ILE A 390 0.78 -23.98 17.69
N ARG A 391 1.20 -22.72 17.52
CA ARG A 391 0.61 -21.55 18.21
C ARG A 391 -0.89 -21.51 17.93
N GLY A 392 -1.40 -21.66 16.72
CA GLY A 392 -2.83 -21.60 16.43
C GLY A 392 -3.61 -22.91 16.65
N LEU A 393 -2.96 -24.01 17.05
CA LEU A 393 -3.59 -25.32 17.34
C LEU A 393 -3.50 -25.67 18.84
N LYS A 394 -2.40 -25.32 19.52
CA LYS A 394 -2.38 -25.17 20.97
C LYS A 394 -3.04 -23.89 21.43
N PHE A 395 -3.08 -22.86 20.56
CA PHE A 395 -3.57 -21.53 20.89
C PHE A 395 -4.40 -20.72 19.84
N GLY A 396 -5.05 -21.38 18.89
CA GLY A 396 -6.41 -21.11 18.41
C GLY A 396 -6.75 -19.97 17.51
N GLU A 397 -6.16 -20.12 16.33
CA GLU A 397 -6.65 -19.58 15.08
C GLU A 397 -6.93 -20.71 14.06
N TYR A 398 -6.69 -21.99 14.40
CA TYR A 398 -6.82 -23.17 13.51
C TYR A 398 -7.64 -24.37 14.08
N ARG A 399 -8.76 -24.76 13.43
CA ARG A 399 -9.86 -25.67 13.90
C ARG A 399 -9.93 -26.98 13.08
N CYS A 400 -9.77 -28.15 13.68
CA CYS A 400 -10.02 -29.41 12.98
C CYS A 400 -11.44 -29.92 13.25
N ASN A 401 -12.35 -29.81 12.27
CA ASN A 401 -13.70 -30.39 12.35
C ASN A 401 -13.69 -31.92 12.63
N VAL A 402 -12.57 -32.60 12.39
CA VAL A 402 -12.35 -34.03 12.63
C VAL A 402 -11.40 -34.25 13.82
N GLU A 403 -11.83 -35.01 14.83
CA GLU A 403 -11.01 -35.29 16.03
C GLU A 403 -9.70 -36.05 15.71
N LEU A 404 -9.72 -36.97 14.73
CA LEU A 404 -8.55 -37.73 14.31
C LEU A 404 -7.44 -36.85 13.71
N ASP A 405 -7.77 -35.68 13.18
CA ASP A 405 -6.80 -34.77 12.60
C ASP A 405 -6.00 -34.06 13.70
N VAL A 406 -6.64 -33.59 14.78
CA VAL A 406 -5.92 -33.06 15.96
C VAL A 406 -5.07 -34.15 16.63
N ALA A 407 -5.54 -35.39 16.70
CA ALA A 407 -4.71 -36.50 17.20
C ALA A 407 -3.47 -36.73 16.30
N SER A 408 -3.62 -36.61 14.97
CA SER A 408 -2.55 -36.77 13.99
C SER A 408 -1.57 -35.59 13.97
N LEU A 409 -2.06 -34.35 14.08
CA LEU A 409 -1.24 -33.14 14.19
C LEU A 409 -0.45 -33.11 15.50
N ILE A 410 -1.04 -33.52 16.62
CA ILE A 410 -0.35 -33.64 17.90
C ILE A 410 0.67 -34.80 17.87
N ALA A 411 0.33 -35.95 17.28
CA ALA A 411 1.30 -37.02 17.05
C ALA A 411 2.48 -36.54 16.17
N THR A 412 2.21 -35.68 15.19
CA THR A 412 3.24 -35.08 14.33
C THR A 412 4.07 -34.01 15.07
N GLN A 413 3.46 -33.22 15.98
CA GLN A 413 4.20 -32.31 16.86
C GLN A 413 5.11 -33.08 17.82
N TYR A 414 4.61 -34.17 18.43
CA TYR A 414 5.41 -35.05 19.28
C TYR A 414 6.58 -35.67 18.51
N TYR A 415 6.38 -36.02 17.22
CA TYR A 415 7.47 -36.48 16.35
C TYR A 415 8.55 -35.42 16.13
N VAL A 416 8.18 -34.15 15.97
CA VAL A 416 9.14 -33.03 15.83
C VAL A 416 9.96 -32.86 17.11
N ASP A 417 9.33 -33.01 18.28
CA ASP A 417 9.98 -32.79 19.58
C ASP A 417 10.80 -33.99 20.10
N HIS A 418 10.39 -35.24 19.81
CA HIS A 418 10.95 -36.47 20.42
C HIS A 418 11.45 -37.51 19.39
N GLY A 419 11.24 -37.29 18.10
CA GLY A 419 11.65 -38.19 17.02
C GLY A 419 10.73 -39.41 16.83
N ALA A 420 11.28 -40.48 16.25
CA ALA A 420 10.52 -41.64 15.77
C ALA A 420 10.11 -42.67 16.83
N GLU A 421 10.45 -42.45 18.10
CA GLU A 421 10.18 -43.38 19.20
C GLU A 421 9.06 -42.82 20.09
N MET A 422 7.89 -43.46 20.07
CA MET A 422 6.79 -43.12 20.98
C MET A 422 7.14 -43.58 22.40
N LYS A 423 7.35 -42.63 23.32
CA LYS A 423 7.60 -42.88 24.75
C LYS A 423 6.32 -42.61 25.54
N PRO A 424 5.57 -43.65 25.97
CA PRO A 424 4.23 -43.50 26.54
C PRO A 424 4.17 -42.57 27.75
N GLU A 425 5.16 -42.65 28.64
CA GLU A 425 5.23 -41.87 29.88
C GLU A 425 5.49 -40.38 29.61
N VAL A 426 6.32 -40.07 28.61
CA VAL A 426 6.61 -38.69 28.17
C VAL A 426 5.36 -38.07 27.57
N LEU A 427 4.63 -38.82 26.74
CA LEU A 427 3.34 -38.36 26.20
C LEU A 427 2.32 -38.17 27.33
N HIS A 428 2.13 -39.15 28.22
CA HIS A 428 1.19 -39.07 29.34
C HIS A 428 1.45 -37.85 30.23
N THR A 429 2.72 -37.59 30.56
CA THR A 429 3.13 -36.46 31.41
C THR A 429 2.93 -35.11 30.71
N ARG A 430 3.25 -35.01 29.41
CA ARG A 430 3.26 -33.74 28.67
C ARG A 430 2.08 -33.54 27.73
N ILE A 431 1.07 -34.43 27.71
CA ILE A 431 -0.13 -34.28 26.86
C ILE A 431 -0.85 -32.95 27.11
N GLY A 432 -0.83 -32.43 28.33
CA GLY A 432 -1.35 -31.10 28.68
C GLY A 432 -0.54 -29.91 28.12
N GLU A 433 0.65 -30.14 27.55
CA GLU A 433 1.44 -29.17 26.78
C GLU A 433 1.11 -29.25 25.29
N TYR A 434 0.93 -30.46 24.74
CA TYR A 434 0.51 -30.63 23.35
C TYR A 434 -0.92 -30.21 23.14
N MET A 435 -1.87 -30.79 23.91
CA MET A 435 -3.30 -30.48 23.88
C MET A 435 -3.54 -28.98 24.18
N PRO A 436 -3.98 -28.17 23.21
CA PRO A 436 -5.26 -27.43 23.37
C PRO A 436 -6.09 -27.44 24.77
N THR A 437 -6.94 -26.44 25.20
CA THR A 437 -8.03 -26.51 26.30
C THR A 437 -9.66 -26.43 26.19
N TYR A 438 -10.43 -26.34 25.06
CA TYR A 438 -11.80 -26.79 24.65
C TYR A 438 -12.03 -28.24 25.05
N LEU A 439 -11.44 -29.28 24.43
CA LEU A 439 -11.55 -30.67 24.91
C LEU A 439 -11.04 -30.80 26.35
N VAL A 440 -9.85 -30.29 26.70
CA VAL A 440 -9.34 -30.39 28.10
C VAL A 440 -10.26 -29.68 29.12
N LYS A 441 -11.15 -28.77 28.71
CA LYS A 441 -12.25 -28.20 29.54
C LYS A 441 -13.67 -28.56 29.08
N LYS A 442 -13.88 -29.52 28.17
CA LYS A 442 -15.17 -30.19 27.89
C LYS A 442 -15.20 -31.57 28.52
N GLY A 443 -14.06 -32.27 28.57
CA GLY A 443 -13.91 -33.59 29.15
C GLY A 443 -12.65 -33.72 29.98
N GLN A 444 -12.75 -33.42 31.29
CA GLN A 444 -11.66 -33.69 32.26
C GLN A 444 -11.37 -35.19 32.45
N GLY A 445 -12.16 -36.09 31.82
CA GLY A 445 -11.93 -37.54 31.79
C GLY A 445 -11.45 -38.11 30.44
N ASN A 446 -11.34 -37.29 29.37
CA ASN A 446 -11.07 -37.83 28.02
C ASN A 446 -9.59 -37.82 27.61
N LEU A 447 -8.67 -37.35 28.46
CA LEU A 447 -7.24 -37.28 28.13
C LEU A 447 -6.64 -38.65 27.78
N SER A 448 -7.08 -39.72 28.44
CA SER A 448 -6.65 -41.11 28.12
C SER A 448 -7.15 -41.59 26.75
N VAL A 449 -8.32 -41.11 26.29
CA VAL A 449 -8.84 -41.38 24.95
C VAL A 449 -8.03 -40.64 23.89
N TRP A 450 -7.69 -39.37 24.15
CA TRP A 450 -6.79 -38.59 23.29
C TRP A 450 -5.38 -39.17 23.24
N GLU A 451 -4.82 -39.57 24.39
CA GLU A 451 -3.54 -40.25 24.48
C GLU A 451 -3.54 -41.56 23.69
N LYS A 452 -4.63 -42.34 23.76
CA LYS A 452 -4.82 -43.53 22.92
C LYS A 452 -4.90 -43.17 21.44
N GLN A 453 -5.72 -42.19 21.03
CA GLN A 453 -5.85 -41.77 19.64
C GLN A 453 -4.50 -41.27 19.06
N ILE A 454 -3.72 -40.53 19.85
CA ILE A 454 -2.37 -40.06 19.47
C ILE A 454 -1.41 -41.26 19.32
N LYS A 455 -1.43 -42.22 20.25
CA LYS A 455 -0.66 -43.48 20.17
C LYS A 455 -1.08 -44.35 18.98
N ASP A 456 -2.37 -44.41 18.67
CA ASP A 456 -2.93 -45.16 17.54
C ASP A 456 -2.68 -44.46 16.19
N ALA A 457 -2.47 -43.14 16.17
CA ALA A 457 -2.14 -42.35 14.98
C ALA A 457 -0.64 -42.33 14.68
N PHE A 458 0.22 -42.17 15.69
CA PHE A 458 1.68 -42.02 15.55
C PHE A 458 2.35 -43.06 14.63
N PRO A 459 2.19 -44.40 14.79
CA PRO A 459 2.85 -45.38 13.91
C PRO A 459 2.29 -45.40 12.48
N LYS A 460 1.16 -44.73 12.22
CA LYS A 460 0.58 -44.58 10.87
C LYS A 460 1.20 -43.39 10.12
N LEU A 461 1.80 -42.43 10.82
CA LEU A 461 2.40 -41.23 10.23
C LEU A 461 3.55 -41.57 9.27
N LEU A 462 3.57 -40.92 8.11
CA LEU A 462 4.60 -41.14 7.08
C LEU A 462 6.01 -40.80 7.58
N CYS A 463 6.15 -39.77 8.43
CA CYS A 463 7.43 -39.40 9.04
C CYS A 463 7.98 -40.48 9.98
N VAL A 464 7.12 -41.13 10.78
CA VAL A 464 7.49 -42.24 11.67
C VAL A 464 7.91 -43.46 10.85
N ARG A 465 7.06 -43.89 9.91
CA ARG A 465 7.29 -45.09 9.08
C ARG A 465 8.57 -45.01 8.25
N ASN A 466 8.88 -43.82 7.72
CA ASN A 466 10.04 -43.60 6.85
C ASN A 466 11.23 -42.91 7.54
N LYS A 467 11.16 -42.69 8.87
CA LYS A 467 12.20 -42.00 9.68
C LYS A 467 12.69 -40.67 9.09
N LEU A 468 11.75 -39.81 8.66
CA LEU A 468 12.06 -38.55 7.97
C LEU A 468 12.59 -37.48 8.93
N ALA A 469 13.43 -36.56 8.45
CA ALA A 469 13.93 -35.45 9.27
C ALA A 469 12.77 -34.58 9.84
N PRO A 470 12.85 -34.04 11.06
CA PRO A 470 11.76 -33.27 11.70
C PRO A 470 11.19 -32.12 10.86
N ILE A 471 12.03 -31.45 10.04
CA ILE A 471 11.58 -30.42 9.11
C ILE A 471 10.50 -30.93 8.13
N LYS A 472 10.52 -32.20 7.72
CA LYS A 472 9.47 -32.79 6.87
C LYS A 472 8.13 -32.99 7.59
N ALA A 473 8.15 -33.14 8.92
CA ALA A 473 6.95 -33.12 9.75
C ALA A 473 6.41 -31.69 9.95
N GLN A 474 7.29 -30.69 10.03
CA GLN A 474 6.89 -29.27 10.01
C GLN A 474 6.28 -28.89 8.64
N GLU A 475 6.91 -29.27 7.52
CA GLU A 475 6.37 -29.07 6.17
C GLU A 475 4.97 -29.68 5.99
N PHE A 476 4.71 -30.86 6.57
CA PHE A 476 3.39 -31.47 6.56
C PHE A 476 2.34 -30.64 7.32
N ILE A 477 2.68 -30.16 8.51
CA ILE A 477 1.78 -29.32 9.33
C ILE A 477 1.46 -28.00 8.60
N VAL A 478 2.43 -27.38 7.92
CA VAL A 478 2.17 -26.18 7.11
C VAL A 478 1.29 -26.47 5.89
N LYS A 479 1.49 -27.60 5.20
CA LYS A 479 0.63 -28.03 4.08
C LYS A 479 -0.81 -28.34 4.53
N TYR A 480 -0.98 -29.03 5.66
CA TYR A 480 -2.30 -29.22 6.26
C TYR A 480 -2.94 -27.87 6.60
N ALA A 481 -2.18 -26.96 7.21
CA ALA A 481 -2.73 -25.68 7.67
C ALA A 481 -3.27 -24.80 6.54
N LYS A 482 -2.50 -24.68 5.45
CA LYS A 482 -2.96 -24.04 4.21
C LYS A 482 -4.28 -24.68 3.73
N ASN A 483 -4.31 -26.01 3.63
CA ASN A 483 -5.40 -26.73 2.98
C ASN A 483 -6.70 -26.73 3.79
N THR A 484 -6.61 -26.80 5.13
CA THR A 484 -7.77 -26.91 6.02
C THR A 484 -8.35 -25.56 6.42
N TRP A 485 -7.57 -24.47 6.36
CA TRP A 485 -7.97 -23.16 6.87
C TRP A 485 -7.86 -22.02 5.84
N PRO A 486 -8.37 -22.16 4.61
CA PRO A 486 -8.27 -21.10 3.60
C PRO A 486 -8.84 -19.76 4.11
N ILE A 487 -9.99 -19.76 4.77
CA ILE A 487 -10.61 -18.53 5.33
C ILE A 487 -9.81 -17.93 6.50
N LEU A 488 -9.11 -18.74 7.31
CA LEU A 488 -8.33 -18.22 8.45
C LEU A 488 -6.86 -17.93 8.09
N PHE A 489 -6.50 -18.23 6.83
CA PHE A 489 -5.41 -17.62 6.08
C PHE A 489 -5.94 -16.76 4.92
N SER A 490 -7.16 -16.22 5.08
CA SER A 490 -7.64 -15.08 4.31
C SER A 490 -7.16 -13.78 4.94
N LYS A 491 -7.43 -12.75 4.16
CA LYS A 491 -6.97 -11.37 4.24
C LYS A 491 -8.24 -10.66 3.66
N PHE A 492 -8.93 -9.81 4.44
CA PHE A 492 -10.43 -9.78 4.55
C PHE A 492 -11.16 -8.49 4.12
N TYR A 493 -11.91 -8.46 3.00
CA TYR A 493 -12.18 -7.20 2.30
C TYR A 493 -13.53 -6.41 2.51
N GLU A 494 -13.74 -5.17 1.96
CA GLU A 494 -14.67 -4.11 2.46
C GLU A 494 -15.91 -3.56 1.65
N ALA A 495 -16.68 -4.27 0.82
CA ALA A 495 -17.91 -3.86 0.02
C ALA A 495 -19.37 -3.40 0.54
N ILE A 496 -19.95 -2.20 0.28
CA ILE A 496 -21.44 -1.90 -0.01
C ILE A 496 -21.94 -1.92 -1.50
N GLN A 497 -22.61 -2.98 -1.96
CA GLN A 497 -23.10 -3.14 -3.33
C GLN A 497 -23.57 -1.94 -4.18
N THR A 498 -22.85 -1.64 -5.28
CA THR A 498 -23.20 -0.65 -6.30
C THR A 498 -23.58 -1.21 -7.65
N GLY A 499 -23.06 -2.37 -8.06
CA GLY A 499 -23.39 -2.91 -9.38
C GLY A 499 -23.17 -4.41 -9.54
N GLY A 500 -23.81 -4.95 -10.58
CA GLY A 500 -23.82 -6.37 -10.89
C GLY A 500 -25.06 -7.10 -10.39
N PRO A 501 -25.03 -8.45 -10.36
CA PRO A 501 -26.10 -9.27 -9.81
C PRO A 501 -26.36 -8.95 -8.33
N ASP A 502 -27.62 -8.73 -7.94
CA ASP A 502 -27.99 -8.34 -6.58
C ASP A 502 -27.55 -9.39 -5.54
N LEU A 503 -26.77 -8.94 -4.55
CA LEU A 503 -26.35 -9.74 -3.39
C LEU A 503 -27.25 -9.42 -2.15
N PRO A 504 -27.46 -10.36 -1.21
CA PRO A 504 -28.48 -10.25 -0.15
C PRO A 504 -28.33 -9.04 0.76
N THR A 505 -27.09 -8.64 1.04
CA THR A 505 -26.75 -7.37 1.65
C THR A 505 -25.84 -6.64 0.68
N LYS A 506 -26.04 -5.32 0.55
CA LYS A 506 -25.10 -4.51 -0.22
C LYS A 506 -23.75 -4.53 0.47
N ASN A 507 -23.75 -4.17 1.74
CA ASN A 507 -22.66 -4.36 2.68
C ASN A 507 -22.31 -5.88 2.81
N MET A 508 -21.06 -6.33 3.00
CA MET A 508 -20.66 -7.75 3.13
C MET A 508 -19.28 -7.92 3.88
N ILE A 509 -18.36 -8.78 3.41
CA ILE A 509 -16.88 -8.85 3.44
C ILE A 509 -16.49 -9.35 2.04
N ILE A 510 -15.25 -9.18 1.56
CA ILE A 510 -14.74 -10.06 0.50
C ILE A 510 -13.41 -10.75 0.83
N ALA A 511 -13.38 -11.81 1.63
CA ALA A 511 -12.13 -12.47 1.98
C ALA A 511 -11.42 -13.10 0.76
N ILE A 512 -10.11 -12.88 0.60
CA ILE A 512 -9.29 -13.61 -0.38
C ILE A 512 -8.25 -14.47 0.32
N ASN A 513 -8.05 -15.67 -0.22
CA ASN A 513 -7.00 -16.60 0.16
C ASN A 513 -6.43 -17.32 -1.08
N TRP A 514 -5.86 -18.50 -0.89
CA TRP A 514 -5.23 -19.28 -1.96
C TRP A 514 -6.21 -20.13 -2.80
N THR A 515 -7.48 -20.26 -2.43
CA THR A 515 -8.50 -21.01 -3.22
C THR A 515 -9.34 -20.09 -4.10
N GLY A 516 -9.70 -18.90 -3.61
CA GLY A 516 -10.56 -17.97 -4.34
C GLY A 516 -10.91 -16.70 -3.58
N ILE A 517 -12.01 -16.09 -4.03
CA ILE A 517 -12.60 -14.85 -3.54
C ILE A 517 -13.94 -15.19 -2.90
N PHE A 518 -14.19 -14.69 -1.69
CA PHE A 518 -15.36 -15.03 -0.88
C PHE A 518 -16.07 -13.76 -0.42
N MET A 519 -17.21 -13.44 -1.02
CA MET A 519 -18.12 -12.41 -0.52
C MET A 519 -18.88 -13.01 0.67
N ILE A 520 -18.97 -12.33 1.80
CA ILE A 520 -19.49 -12.89 3.07
C ILE A 520 -20.33 -11.85 3.80
N ASP A 521 -21.37 -12.14 4.57
CA ASP A 521 -22.34 -11.13 5.01
C ASP A 521 -22.00 -10.38 6.32
N ASP A 522 -23.03 -10.05 7.12
CA ASP A 522 -22.92 -9.45 8.46
C ASP A 522 -22.84 -10.55 9.54
N GLN A 523 -22.72 -11.83 9.09
CA GLN A 523 -22.93 -13.08 9.83
C GLN A 523 -22.03 -14.28 9.39
N GLU A 524 -20.81 -14.11 8.84
CA GLU A 524 -19.93 -15.13 8.19
C GLU A 524 -20.68 -16.20 7.39
N GLN A 525 -21.74 -15.77 6.71
CA GLN A 525 -22.39 -16.52 5.65
C GLN A 525 -21.82 -16.07 4.31
N ILE A 526 -21.14 -16.98 3.62
CA ILE A 526 -20.58 -16.72 2.29
C ILE A 526 -21.76 -16.46 1.32
N LEU A 527 -21.87 -15.21 0.88
CA LEU A 527 -22.83 -14.72 -0.10
C LEU A 527 -22.49 -15.18 -1.52
N LEU A 528 -21.19 -15.25 -1.83
CA LEU A 528 -20.67 -15.69 -3.13
C LEU A 528 -19.25 -16.24 -2.97
N GLU A 529 -18.97 -17.40 -3.56
CA GLU A 529 -17.63 -17.95 -3.73
C GLU A 529 -17.27 -17.96 -5.23
N LEU A 530 -16.08 -17.48 -5.57
CA LEU A 530 -15.53 -17.53 -6.92
C LEU A 530 -14.10 -18.09 -6.89
N THR A 531 -13.86 -19.20 -7.57
CA THR A 531 -12.50 -19.72 -7.71
C THR A 531 -11.70 -18.87 -8.68
N PHE A 532 -10.37 -18.93 -8.62
CA PHE A 532 -9.54 -18.23 -9.61
C PHE A 532 -9.79 -18.67 -11.06
N SER A 533 -10.42 -19.84 -11.31
CA SER A 533 -10.85 -20.27 -12.65
C SER A 533 -12.23 -19.75 -13.08
N ASP A 534 -13.04 -19.25 -12.15
CA ASP A 534 -14.27 -18.52 -12.47
C ASP A 534 -13.98 -17.07 -12.87
N VAL A 535 -12.85 -16.50 -12.45
CA VAL A 535 -12.48 -15.10 -12.71
C VAL A 535 -11.89 -14.91 -14.10
N SER A 536 -12.48 -14.02 -14.90
CA SER A 536 -11.95 -13.62 -16.22
C SER A 536 -11.15 -12.30 -16.16
N GLN A 537 -11.64 -11.28 -15.44
CA GLN A 537 -10.98 -9.98 -15.31
C GLN A 537 -11.28 -9.28 -13.98
N VAL A 538 -10.38 -8.39 -13.56
CA VAL A 538 -10.53 -7.46 -12.43
C VAL A 538 -9.87 -6.10 -12.73
N SER A 539 -10.53 -4.97 -12.41
CA SER A 539 -10.13 -3.61 -12.89
C SER A 539 -10.56 -2.43 -11.98
N PHE A 540 -10.16 -1.17 -12.30
CA PHE A 540 -10.18 0.01 -11.40
C PHE A 540 -10.25 1.45 -12.14
N GLU A 541 -10.72 2.63 -11.57
CA GLU A 541 -10.99 4.01 -12.18
C GLU A 541 -11.30 5.27 -11.22
N ARG A 542 -10.52 6.42 -11.12
CA ARG A 542 -10.38 7.41 -9.93
C ARG A 542 -11.51 8.48 -9.77
N LEU A 543 -12.00 8.69 -8.53
CA LEU A 543 -12.84 9.82 -8.12
C LEU A 543 -12.11 10.86 -7.20
N PRO A 544 -12.05 12.16 -7.58
CA PRO A 544 -11.33 13.27 -6.91
C PRO A 544 -11.96 13.89 -5.66
N TYR A 545 -11.10 14.48 -4.80
CA TYR A 545 -11.52 15.19 -3.57
C TYR A 545 -12.57 14.41 -2.81
N SER A 546 -12.28 13.12 -2.86
CA SER A 546 -13.10 12.06 -2.45
C SER A 546 -12.12 11.03 -1.94
N PRO A 547 -12.62 10.31 -0.97
CA PRO A 547 -11.84 8.64 -0.16
C PRO A 547 -11.46 7.30 -0.90
N LEU A 548 -12.40 6.36 -1.11
CA LEU A 548 -12.32 4.89 -0.98
C LEU A 548 -12.69 4.07 -2.25
N HIS A 549 -11.77 3.58 -3.11
CA HIS A 549 -12.08 3.51 -4.56
C HIS A 549 -11.11 2.58 -5.55
N LYS A 550 -11.21 1.68 -6.68
CA LYS A 550 -12.10 0.99 -7.79
C LYS A 550 -11.96 -0.50 -8.19
N PHE A 551 -13.10 -1.25 -8.35
CA PHE A 551 -13.29 -2.70 -8.63
C PHE A 551 -14.41 -2.98 -9.65
N SER A 552 -14.08 -3.57 -10.79
CA SER A 552 -15.00 -4.54 -11.41
C SER A 552 -14.39 -5.93 -11.27
N LEU A 553 -15.24 -6.96 -11.13
CA LEU A 553 -14.87 -8.37 -11.21
C LEU A 553 -15.79 -9.05 -12.19
N THR A 554 -15.19 -9.61 -13.23
CA THR A 554 -15.90 -10.29 -14.31
C THR A 554 -15.66 -11.79 -14.22
N THR A 555 -16.71 -12.58 -14.39
CA THR A 555 -16.63 -14.06 -14.40
C THR A 555 -16.42 -14.61 -15.81
N VAL A 556 -16.05 -15.88 -15.95
CA VAL A 556 -16.04 -16.62 -17.23
C VAL A 556 -17.45 -16.83 -17.81
N ARG A 557 -18.49 -16.58 -17.00
CA ARG A 557 -19.91 -16.57 -17.38
C ARG A 557 -20.40 -15.17 -17.81
N ASN A 558 -19.47 -14.20 -17.92
CA ASN A 558 -19.73 -12.81 -18.31
C ASN A 558 -20.70 -12.07 -17.35
N GLU A 559 -20.72 -12.45 -16.08
CA GLU A 559 -21.30 -11.64 -15.00
C GLU A 559 -20.26 -10.59 -14.58
N GLU A 560 -20.67 -9.35 -14.33
CA GLU A 560 -19.80 -8.31 -13.77
C GLU A 560 -20.38 -7.84 -12.44
N TYR A 561 -19.57 -7.84 -11.39
CA TYR A 561 -19.87 -7.26 -10.09
C TYR A 561 -19.02 -6.00 -9.93
N THR A 562 -19.65 -4.84 -9.74
CA THR A 562 -18.99 -3.52 -9.81
C THR A 562 -18.90 -2.90 -8.43
N PHE A 563 -17.78 -3.19 -7.77
CA PHE A 563 -17.56 -2.75 -6.42
C PHE A 563 -17.17 -1.20 -6.32
N LEU A 564 -17.17 -0.55 -5.11
CA LEU A 564 -17.07 0.89 -4.59
C LEU A 564 -16.08 1.37 -3.39
N SER A 565 -15.23 0.59 -2.64
CA SER A 565 -14.67 0.74 -1.22
C SER A 565 -13.18 1.08 -0.80
N PRO A 566 -12.78 1.13 0.53
CA PRO A 566 -11.67 1.92 1.06
C PRO A 566 -10.32 1.36 0.78
N ASP A 567 -10.23 0.05 0.87
CA ASP A 567 -9.10 -0.68 0.43
C ASP A 567 -9.39 -0.93 -1.06
N ALA A 568 -9.22 0.25 -1.66
CA ALA A 568 -9.38 0.92 -2.92
C ALA A 568 -8.33 0.50 -3.94
N GLU A 569 -7.13 0.58 -3.41
CA GLU A 569 -5.97 -0.01 -3.95
C GLU A 569 -6.06 -1.53 -3.58
N SER A 570 -4.99 -2.14 -3.13
CA SER A 570 -4.85 -3.48 -2.54
C SER A 570 -5.89 -4.70 -2.48
N MET A 571 -6.98 -4.87 -3.25
CA MET A 571 -7.67 -6.20 -3.46
C MET A 571 -7.24 -7.20 -4.57
N CYS A 572 -7.33 -6.82 -5.84
CA CYS A 572 -7.13 -7.62 -7.04
C CYS A 572 -5.69 -7.84 -7.56
N THR A 573 -4.67 -8.01 -6.71
CA THR A 573 -3.32 -8.60 -7.02
C THR A 573 -3.12 -9.81 -6.17
N LEU A 574 -3.58 -9.72 -4.93
CA LEU A 574 -4.08 -10.91 -4.30
C LEU A 574 -5.16 -11.58 -5.17
N ILE A 575 -5.83 -10.88 -6.10
CA ILE A 575 -6.35 -11.50 -7.33
C ILE A 575 -5.31 -11.63 -8.48
N GLN A 576 -4.80 -10.56 -9.11
CA GLN A 576 -3.92 -10.62 -10.31
C GLN A 576 -2.56 -11.32 -10.13
N TYR A 577 -1.72 -11.05 -9.12
CA TYR A 577 -0.51 -11.86 -8.84
C TYR A 577 -0.87 -13.31 -8.51
N LEU A 578 -2.02 -13.59 -7.88
CA LEU A 578 -2.49 -14.97 -7.73
C LEU A 578 -2.92 -15.57 -9.08
N LEU A 579 -3.71 -14.86 -9.90
CA LEU A 579 -4.12 -15.29 -11.25
C LEU A 579 -2.94 -15.48 -12.19
N ASP A 580 -2.01 -14.54 -12.27
CA ASP A 580 -0.85 -14.59 -13.14
C ASP A 580 0.19 -15.56 -12.61
N GLY A 581 0.36 -15.66 -11.29
CA GLY A 581 1.17 -16.68 -10.65
C GLY A 581 0.60 -18.10 -10.85
N LEU A 582 -0.72 -18.24 -10.95
CA LEU A 582 -1.43 -19.46 -11.37
C LEU A 582 -1.23 -19.72 -12.86
N LYS A 583 -1.56 -18.78 -13.75
CA LYS A 583 -1.43 -18.91 -15.21
C LYS A 583 0.01 -19.27 -15.61
N LYS A 584 1.03 -18.59 -15.07
CA LYS A 584 2.45 -18.89 -15.30
C LYS A 584 2.82 -20.34 -14.94
N ARG A 585 2.21 -20.88 -13.87
CA ARG A 585 2.46 -22.25 -13.35
C ARG A 585 1.48 -23.29 -13.89
N SER A 586 0.51 -22.88 -14.71
CA SER A 586 -0.54 -23.76 -15.22
C SER A 586 0.02 -24.84 -16.13
N LEU A 587 -0.57 -26.03 -16.04
CA LEU A 587 -0.35 -27.17 -16.93
C LEU A 587 -1.57 -27.43 -17.84
N TYR A 588 -2.61 -26.58 -17.75
CA TYR A 588 -3.94 -26.82 -18.31
C TYR A 588 -4.36 -25.68 -19.23
N VAL A 589 -4.64 -26.00 -20.49
CA VAL A 589 -5.16 -25.04 -21.47
C VAL A 589 -6.39 -25.59 -22.17
N VAL A 590 -7.35 -24.73 -22.50
CA VAL A 590 -8.59 -25.12 -23.18
C VAL A 590 -8.54 -24.66 -24.63
N ALA A 591 -8.92 -25.56 -25.54
CA ALA A 591 -9.02 -25.29 -26.97
C ALA A 591 -10.16 -24.31 -27.29
N LEU A 592 -9.87 -23.26 -28.03
CA LEU A 592 -10.82 -22.20 -28.37
C LEU A 592 -11.59 -22.44 -29.67
N GLN A 593 -10.97 -23.22 -30.56
CA GLN A 593 -11.52 -23.65 -31.84
C GLN A 593 -10.92 -25.01 -32.22
N ASP A 594 -11.54 -25.70 -33.17
CA ASP A 594 -11.04 -26.96 -33.71
C ASP A 594 -9.72 -26.74 -34.46
N TYR A 595 -8.77 -27.68 -34.33
CA TYR A 595 -7.44 -27.59 -34.96
C TYR A 595 -6.98 -28.94 -35.53
N LYS A 596 -6.35 -28.88 -36.71
CA LYS A 596 -5.69 -30.01 -37.39
C LYS A 596 -4.69 -29.49 -38.42
N HIS A 597 -3.42 -29.93 -38.34
CA HIS A 597 -2.35 -29.42 -39.20
C HIS A 597 -2.39 -30.00 -40.64
N GLU A 598 -2.10 -29.17 -41.64
CA GLU A 598 -2.24 -29.50 -43.09
C GLU A 598 -1.50 -30.78 -43.50
N THR A 599 -0.28 -30.98 -42.99
CA THR A 599 0.57 -32.13 -43.36
C THR A 599 0.12 -33.47 -42.75
N ASN A 600 -0.84 -33.47 -41.80
CA ASN A 600 -1.24 -34.64 -41.02
C ASN A 600 -0.09 -35.42 -40.35
N ALA A 601 1.09 -34.79 -40.16
CA ALA A 601 2.23 -35.45 -39.54
C ALA A 601 1.94 -35.75 -38.05
N PRO A 602 2.34 -36.93 -37.52
CA PRO A 602 2.03 -37.37 -36.15
C PRO A 602 2.77 -36.57 -35.06
N SER A 603 3.57 -35.57 -35.44
CA SER A 603 4.15 -34.58 -34.52
C SER A 603 3.13 -33.55 -34.06
N PHE A 604 2.04 -33.29 -34.80
CA PHE A 604 1.07 -32.24 -34.49
C PHE A 604 -0.17 -32.77 -33.79
N LEU A 605 -0.61 -32.07 -32.74
CA LEU A 605 -1.84 -32.38 -32.01
C LEU A 605 -3.09 -32.01 -32.82
N SER A 606 -4.22 -32.66 -32.56
CA SER A 606 -5.53 -32.30 -33.12
C SER A 606 -6.60 -32.37 -32.03
N PHE A 607 -7.49 -31.38 -31.98
CA PHE A 607 -8.44 -31.17 -30.88
C PHE A 607 -9.67 -30.38 -31.33
N ARG A 608 -10.74 -30.37 -30.52
CA ARG A 608 -11.98 -29.61 -30.76
C ARG A 608 -12.16 -28.47 -29.76
N LYS A 609 -13.03 -27.50 -30.08
CA LYS A 609 -13.41 -26.43 -29.14
C LYS A 609 -13.88 -27.01 -27.79
N GLY A 610 -13.35 -26.46 -26.71
CA GLY A 610 -13.66 -26.84 -25.34
C GLY A 610 -12.95 -28.10 -24.85
N ASP A 611 -12.14 -28.77 -25.68
CA ASP A 611 -11.28 -29.84 -25.19
C ASP A 611 -10.19 -29.30 -24.25
N LEU A 612 -9.87 -30.08 -23.22
CA LEU A 612 -8.81 -29.78 -22.26
C LEU A 612 -7.49 -30.40 -22.76
N ILE A 613 -6.47 -29.56 -22.92
CA ILE A 613 -5.12 -29.94 -23.33
C ILE A 613 -4.20 -29.82 -22.11
N THR A 614 -3.48 -30.90 -21.80
CA THR A 614 -2.49 -30.92 -20.71
C THR A 614 -1.09 -30.72 -21.28
N LEU A 615 -0.36 -29.72 -20.80
CA LEU A 615 1.01 -29.41 -21.24
C LEU A 615 1.99 -30.54 -20.85
N LYS A 616 2.99 -30.80 -21.70
CA LYS A 616 3.97 -31.89 -21.52
C LYS A 616 5.41 -31.38 -21.66
N ASN A 617 6.39 -32.28 -21.51
CA ASN A 617 7.83 -32.01 -21.63
C ASN A 617 8.36 -30.86 -20.74
N GLY A 618 7.70 -30.60 -19.60
CA GLY A 618 8.06 -29.52 -18.68
C GLY A 618 7.60 -28.13 -19.11
N LEU A 619 6.80 -28.01 -20.18
CA LEU A 619 6.14 -26.75 -20.52
C LEU A 619 5.07 -26.41 -19.49
N ASN A 620 4.96 -25.12 -19.20
CA ASN A 620 3.94 -24.49 -18.36
C ASN A 620 3.37 -23.26 -19.09
N GLY A 621 2.38 -22.61 -18.49
CA GLY A 621 1.80 -21.40 -19.07
C GLY A 621 2.80 -20.25 -19.29
N GLU A 622 3.84 -20.10 -18.46
CA GLU A 622 4.88 -19.07 -18.66
C GLU A 622 5.72 -19.29 -19.94
N ALA A 623 6.09 -20.55 -20.22
CA ALA A 623 6.69 -20.91 -21.51
C ALA A 623 5.72 -20.68 -22.67
N LEU A 624 4.43 -21.02 -22.48
CA LEU A 624 3.39 -20.88 -23.51
C LEU A 624 3.03 -19.42 -23.82
N MET A 625 3.14 -18.51 -22.85
CA MET A 625 2.94 -17.06 -23.01
C MET A 625 4.02 -16.39 -23.88
N SER A 626 5.21 -17.00 -23.99
CA SER A 626 6.37 -16.43 -24.69
C SER A 626 6.72 -17.15 -26.00
N ALA A 627 6.01 -18.24 -26.33
CA ALA A 627 6.21 -19.04 -27.54
C ALA A 627 4.99 -19.00 -28.48
N THR A 628 5.23 -19.14 -29.79
CA THR A 628 4.17 -19.36 -30.80
C THR A 628 3.69 -20.81 -30.89
N TRP A 629 4.46 -21.76 -30.33
CA TRP A 629 4.17 -23.18 -30.33
C TRP A 629 4.28 -23.76 -28.92
N GLY A 630 3.41 -24.70 -28.60
CA GLY A 630 3.45 -25.51 -27.39
C GLY A 630 3.27 -26.99 -27.70
N TYR A 631 3.54 -27.84 -26.71
CA TYR A 631 3.49 -29.30 -26.84
C TYR A 631 2.68 -29.89 -25.68
N GLY A 632 1.73 -30.78 -25.99
CA GLY A 632 0.77 -31.26 -25.00
C GLY A 632 -0.02 -32.50 -25.44
N GLU A 633 -0.84 -32.99 -24.52
CA GLU A 633 -1.74 -34.15 -24.70
C GLU A 633 -3.20 -33.71 -24.70
N CYS A 634 -3.99 -34.27 -25.63
CA CYS A 634 -5.43 -34.10 -25.71
C CYS A 634 -6.06 -35.41 -26.21
N ASN A 635 -7.13 -35.89 -25.56
CA ASN A 635 -7.85 -37.11 -25.95
C ASN A 635 -6.92 -38.32 -26.21
N THR A 636 -5.90 -38.53 -25.35
CA THR A 636 -4.82 -39.54 -25.44
C THR A 636 -3.84 -39.43 -26.62
N ALA A 637 -3.97 -38.42 -27.48
CA ALA A 637 -2.96 -38.06 -28.48
C ALA A 637 -2.01 -36.99 -27.93
N VAL A 638 -0.75 -36.96 -28.40
CA VAL A 638 0.28 -36.00 -27.96
C VAL A 638 0.95 -35.35 -29.17
N GLY A 639 1.21 -34.04 -29.12
CA GLY A 639 1.90 -33.33 -30.21
C GLY A 639 2.01 -31.82 -30.00
N ASP A 640 2.64 -31.17 -30.99
CA ASP A 640 2.79 -29.72 -31.11
C ASP A 640 1.48 -29.04 -31.55
N PHE A 641 1.21 -27.85 -30.99
CA PHE A 641 0.06 -27.01 -31.32
C PHE A 641 0.41 -25.50 -31.27
N PRO A 642 -0.26 -24.66 -32.06
CA PRO A 642 -0.05 -23.20 -32.04
C PRO A 642 -0.72 -22.55 -30.81
N THR A 643 0.00 -21.66 -30.11
CA THR A 643 -0.45 -21.06 -28.84
C THR A 643 -1.58 -20.03 -28.99
N GLU A 644 -1.86 -19.59 -30.21
CA GLU A 644 -2.99 -18.72 -30.52
C GLU A 644 -4.36 -19.43 -30.31
N HIS A 645 -4.43 -20.74 -30.58
CA HIS A 645 -5.65 -21.56 -30.58
C HIS A 645 -6.17 -21.97 -29.19
N VAL A 646 -5.46 -21.61 -28.10
CA VAL A 646 -5.75 -22.03 -26.73
C VAL A 646 -5.84 -20.87 -25.74
N TYR A 647 -6.52 -21.11 -24.61
CA TYR A 647 -6.55 -20.25 -23.42
C TYR A 647 -5.92 -20.96 -22.21
N ILE A 648 -5.04 -20.27 -21.49
CA ILE A 648 -4.36 -20.80 -20.31
C ILE A 648 -5.29 -20.64 -19.10
N LEU A 649 -5.71 -21.75 -18.50
CA LEU A 649 -6.52 -21.71 -17.28
C LEU A 649 -5.63 -21.31 -16.09
N PRO A 650 -6.10 -20.44 -15.17
CA PRO A 650 -5.41 -20.11 -13.91
C PRO A 650 -5.57 -21.26 -12.89
N ALA A 651 -5.05 -22.44 -13.21
CA ALA A 651 -5.21 -23.65 -12.40
C ALA A 651 -3.92 -24.48 -12.35
N ILE A 652 -3.56 -24.96 -11.15
CA ILE A 652 -2.45 -25.90 -10.91
C ILE A 652 -2.97 -27.35 -10.78
N THR A 653 -4.24 -27.51 -10.43
CA THR A 653 -5.00 -28.77 -10.45
C THR A 653 -5.92 -28.83 -11.66
N GLU A 654 -6.46 -30.01 -11.97
CA GLU A 654 -7.46 -30.18 -13.03
C GLU A 654 -8.70 -29.29 -12.76
N PRO A 655 -9.24 -28.58 -13.78
CA PRO A 655 -10.34 -27.63 -13.60
C PRO A 655 -11.70 -28.33 -13.39
N PRO A 656 -12.63 -27.71 -12.64
CA PRO A 656 -13.99 -28.23 -12.49
C PRO A 656 -14.73 -28.41 -13.83
N ALA A 657 -15.60 -29.43 -13.89
CA ALA A 657 -16.29 -29.81 -15.11
C ALA A 657 -17.33 -28.79 -15.58
N ASP A 658 -17.89 -27.96 -14.69
CA ASP A 658 -18.83 -26.89 -15.03
C ASP A 658 -18.12 -25.72 -15.75
N ILE A 659 -16.87 -25.40 -15.38
CA ILE A 659 -16.00 -24.49 -16.13
C ILE A 659 -15.84 -25.01 -17.57
N LEU A 660 -15.44 -26.28 -17.73
CA LEU A 660 -15.29 -26.90 -19.05
C LEU A 660 -16.61 -26.98 -19.83
N VAL A 661 -17.76 -27.07 -19.15
CA VAL A 661 -19.09 -27.02 -19.77
C VAL A 661 -19.47 -25.60 -20.19
N ALA A 662 -19.09 -24.56 -19.44
CA ALA A 662 -19.21 -23.17 -19.90
C ALA A 662 -18.42 -22.99 -21.22
N PHE A 663 -17.14 -23.40 -21.24
CA PHE A 663 -16.30 -23.39 -22.44
C PHE A 663 -16.87 -24.17 -23.65
N LYS A 664 -17.86 -25.05 -23.45
CA LYS A 664 -18.54 -25.84 -24.50
C LYS A 664 -19.95 -25.37 -24.88
N LYS A 665 -20.72 -24.77 -23.95
CA LYS A 665 -22.15 -24.46 -24.18
C LYS A 665 -22.41 -23.14 -24.91
N GLU A 666 -21.53 -22.15 -24.77
CA GLU A 666 -21.73 -20.83 -25.38
C GLU A 666 -20.58 -20.46 -26.33
N GLY A 667 -20.59 -19.22 -26.83
CA GLY A 667 -19.50 -18.62 -27.62
C GLY A 667 -18.20 -18.40 -26.84
N VAL A 668 -18.01 -19.09 -25.71
CA VAL A 668 -16.96 -18.83 -24.70
C VAL A 668 -15.58 -18.83 -25.33
N VAL A 669 -14.84 -17.77 -24.98
CA VAL A 669 -13.48 -17.47 -25.42
C VAL A 669 -13.28 -17.74 -26.93
N GLY A 670 -14.25 -17.25 -27.73
CA GLY A 670 -13.87 -16.44 -28.88
C GLY A 670 -13.03 -15.28 -28.39
N ALA A 671 -11.74 -15.52 -28.17
CA ALA A 671 -10.88 -14.58 -27.47
C ALA A 671 -10.76 -13.30 -28.28
N LYS A 672 -11.22 -12.18 -27.71
CA LYS A 672 -10.60 -10.88 -27.97
C LYS A 672 -9.20 -10.83 -27.32
N LYS A 673 -8.33 -11.81 -27.64
CA LYS A 673 -6.90 -11.51 -27.82
C LYS A 673 -6.91 -10.40 -28.88
N PRO A 674 -6.35 -9.21 -28.63
CA PRO A 674 -6.24 -8.19 -29.67
C PRO A 674 -5.15 -8.62 -30.67
N THR A 675 -5.42 -9.61 -31.51
CA THR A 675 -4.54 -10.02 -32.61
C THR A 675 -4.74 -9.09 -33.80
N ALA A 676 -3.66 -8.53 -34.30
CA ALA A 676 -3.72 -7.70 -35.50
C ALA A 676 -4.19 -8.49 -36.73
N PRO A 677 -5.00 -7.89 -37.63
CA PRO A 677 -5.30 -8.50 -38.92
C PRO A 677 -4.02 -8.61 -39.77
N VAL A 678 -3.60 -9.83 -40.09
CA VAL A 678 -2.41 -10.08 -40.93
C VAL A 678 -2.72 -9.71 -42.38
N LEU A 679 -2.23 -8.55 -42.80
CA LEU A 679 -2.52 -7.97 -44.12
C LEU A 679 -1.81 -8.74 -45.25
N THR A 680 -2.53 -9.05 -46.33
CA THR A 680 -1.98 -9.68 -47.55
C THR A 680 -0.98 -8.77 -48.26
N THR A 681 -0.10 -9.31 -49.11
CA THR A 681 0.88 -8.51 -49.88
C THR A 681 0.22 -7.36 -50.66
N MET A 682 -0.94 -7.58 -51.27
CA MET A 682 -1.68 -6.54 -52.01
C MET A 682 -2.30 -5.48 -51.09
N GLN A 683 -2.68 -5.82 -49.87
CA GLN A 683 -3.13 -4.85 -48.86
C GLN A 683 -1.95 -4.09 -48.26
N ARG A 684 -0.82 -4.77 -47.96
CA ARG A 684 0.42 -4.15 -47.49
C ARG A 684 0.96 -3.10 -48.48
N MET A 685 0.75 -3.30 -49.79
CA MET A 685 1.06 -2.31 -50.84
C MET A 685 0.11 -1.10 -50.89
N LYS A 686 -0.98 -1.07 -50.11
CA LYS A 686 -1.88 0.09 -49.95
C LYS A 686 -1.66 0.88 -48.65
N LEU A 687 -0.79 0.39 -47.76
CA LEU A 687 -0.44 1.06 -46.51
C LEU A 687 0.50 2.24 -46.77
N TYR A 688 0.56 3.21 -45.85
CA TYR A 688 1.53 4.29 -45.96
C TYR A 688 2.96 3.76 -45.70
N THR A 689 3.93 4.25 -46.46
CA THR A 689 5.34 3.87 -46.32
C THR A 689 6.21 5.11 -46.42
N LEU A 690 7.41 5.05 -45.84
CA LEU A 690 8.38 6.15 -45.90
C LEU A 690 9.04 6.31 -47.29
N ALA A 691 8.50 5.70 -48.35
CA ALA A 691 9.10 5.74 -49.69
C ALA A 691 9.31 7.18 -50.21
N HIS A 692 8.28 8.03 -50.16
CA HIS A 692 8.38 9.43 -50.59
C HIS A 692 9.27 10.26 -49.66
N TYR A 693 9.17 10.05 -48.34
CA TYR A 693 10.02 10.73 -47.35
C TYR A 693 11.50 10.34 -47.52
N ALA A 694 11.78 9.12 -47.96
CA ALA A 694 13.12 8.62 -48.22
C ALA A 694 13.77 9.25 -49.46
N ASP A 695 13.02 9.51 -50.53
CA ASP A 695 13.57 10.14 -51.74
C ASP A 695 14.14 11.55 -51.45
N GLU A 696 13.61 12.27 -50.46
CA GLU A 696 14.09 13.60 -50.04
C GLU A 696 15.05 13.57 -48.84
N HIS A 697 14.82 12.70 -47.84
CA HIS A 697 15.55 12.74 -46.57
C HIS A 697 16.49 11.56 -46.28
N PHE A 698 16.40 10.44 -47.01
CA PHE A 698 17.29 9.30 -46.78
C PHE A 698 18.56 9.37 -47.65
N ARG A 699 19.65 8.75 -47.20
CA ARG A 699 20.87 8.59 -47.99
C ARG A 699 20.63 7.76 -49.25
N MET A 700 21.50 7.93 -50.26
CA MET A 700 21.45 7.15 -51.49
C MET A 700 21.74 5.66 -51.22
N GLY A 701 20.81 4.77 -51.61
CA GLY A 701 20.98 3.32 -51.57
C GLY A 701 21.97 2.79 -52.61
N LYS A 702 22.61 1.65 -52.32
CA LYS A 702 23.61 1.02 -53.20
C LYS A 702 22.97 0.55 -54.52
N LYS A 703 23.74 0.55 -55.62
CA LYS A 703 23.32 -0.04 -56.92
C LYS A 703 23.42 -1.57 -56.84
N LEU A 704 22.37 -2.28 -57.22
CA LEU A 704 22.37 -3.73 -57.32
C LEU A 704 22.91 -4.20 -58.68
N ALA A 705 23.73 -5.25 -58.70
CA ALA A 705 24.21 -5.86 -59.93
C ALA A 705 23.17 -6.84 -60.50
N ALA A 706 22.77 -6.66 -61.75
CA ALA A 706 21.68 -7.43 -62.35
C ALA A 706 22.17 -8.71 -63.05
N ASN A 707 21.67 -9.87 -62.62
CA ASN A 707 21.99 -11.17 -63.24
C ASN A 707 20.80 -11.74 -64.04
N LYS A 708 20.92 -11.63 -65.37
CA LYS A 708 20.09 -12.20 -66.45
C LYS A 708 18.62 -11.68 -66.58
N PRO A 709 18.12 -11.42 -67.82
CA PRO A 709 16.82 -10.79 -68.07
C PRO A 709 15.71 -11.77 -68.49
N SER A 710 14.46 -11.29 -68.48
CA SER A 710 13.34 -11.82 -69.27
C SER A 710 12.58 -10.67 -69.94
N VAL A 711 12.04 -10.88 -71.14
CA VAL A 711 11.85 -9.81 -72.15
C VAL A 711 10.40 -9.30 -72.26
N ILE A 712 9.75 -8.97 -71.13
CA ILE A 712 8.50 -8.17 -71.13
C ILE A 712 8.46 -7.13 -69.98
N THR A 713 9.50 -6.32 -69.82
CA THR A 713 9.40 -4.94 -69.24
C THR A 713 10.72 -4.16 -69.40
N ALA A 714 11.01 -3.67 -70.61
CA ALA A 714 12.20 -2.85 -70.90
C ALA A 714 12.12 -1.39 -70.38
N ALA A 715 11.52 -1.19 -69.20
CA ALA A 715 11.15 0.13 -68.67
C ALA A 715 11.43 0.33 -67.16
N ARG A 716 12.20 -0.54 -66.51
CA ARG A 716 12.70 -0.30 -65.14
C ARG A 716 14.21 -0.07 -65.13
N ARG A 717 14.58 1.12 -64.62
CA ARG A 717 15.95 1.59 -64.40
C ARG A 717 16.67 0.69 -63.38
N ALA A 718 18.00 0.69 -63.41
CA ALA A 718 18.83 -0.12 -62.51
C ALA A 718 18.38 -0.01 -61.04
N SER A 719 18.01 -1.13 -60.44
CA SER A 719 17.47 -1.17 -59.07
C SER A 719 18.52 -0.75 -58.05
N ARG A 720 18.08 0.09 -57.11
CA ARG A 720 18.84 0.44 -55.90
C ARG A 720 18.20 -0.24 -54.70
N GLU A 721 18.96 -0.32 -53.62
CA GLU A 721 18.54 -0.72 -52.28
C GLU A 721 17.32 0.09 -51.78
N GLU A 722 16.20 -0.57 -51.46
CA GLU A 722 14.98 0.06 -50.93
C GLU A 722 15.11 0.32 -49.41
N LEU A 723 15.84 1.38 -49.04
CA LEU A 723 16.23 1.69 -47.64
C LEU A 723 15.07 1.94 -46.65
N TRP A 724 13.83 2.09 -47.12
CA TRP A 724 12.64 2.33 -46.29
C TRP A 724 11.84 1.05 -45.96
N LYS A 725 12.36 -0.12 -46.36
CA LYS A 725 11.70 -1.42 -46.28
C LYS A 725 12.41 -2.37 -45.32
N TYR A 726 11.65 -3.28 -44.69
CA TYR A 726 12.15 -4.30 -43.76
C TYR A 726 13.36 -5.08 -44.33
N THR A 727 14.35 -5.31 -43.47
CA THR A 727 15.51 -6.17 -43.72
C THR A 727 15.85 -6.97 -42.47
N ASN A 728 16.53 -8.11 -42.62
CA ASN A 728 17.22 -8.80 -41.53
C ASN A 728 18.75 -8.56 -41.55
N GLU A 729 19.24 -7.71 -42.44
CA GLU A 729 20.67 -7.33 -42.54
C GLU A 729 20.98 -6.02 -41.77
N PRO A 730 22.07 -5.96 -40.98
CA PRO A 730 22.52 -4.72 -40.31
C PRO A 730 22.90 -3.58 -41.28
N ILE A 731 22.73 -2.33 -40.81
CA ILE A 731 23.20 -1.13 -41.51
C ILE A 731 24.61 -0.72 -41.07
N TYR A 732 25.31 -0.03 -41.97
CA TYR A 732 26.67 0.52 -41.74
C TYR A 732 26.72 2.05 -41.89
N GLN A 733 25.57 2.68 -42.17
CA GLN A 733 25.35 4.12 -42.25
C GLN A 733 23.87 4.41 -41.91
N PRO A 734 23.57 5.50 -41.18
CA PRO A 734 22.21 5.89 -40.79
C PRO A 734 21.30 6.11 -42.01
N HIS A 735 19.99 6.16 -41.79
CA HIS A 735 19.04 6.40 -42.88
C HIS A 735 19.02 7.87 -43.27
N LEU A 736 18.88 8.78 -42.31
CA LEU A 736 18.68 10.21 -42.55
C LEU A 736 19.98 10.93 -42.95
N GLN A 737 19.95 11.66 -44.07
CA GLN A 737 21.12 12.39 -44.61
C GLN A 737 21.73 13.36 -43.59
N LYS A 738 20.89 13.98 -42.74
CA LYS A 738 21.33 14.94 -41.71
C LYS A 738 22.34 14.38 -40.71
N LEU A 739 22.37 13.06 -40.48
CA LEU A 739 23.30 12.40 -39.57
C LEU A 739 24.64 12.03 -40.22
N LEU A 740 24.75 12.02 -41.56
CA LEU A 740 25.99 11.65 -42.26
C LEU A 740 27.17 12.61 -42.02
N THR A 741 26.89 13.81 -41.51
CA THR A 741 27.90 14.84 -41.21
C THR A 741 28.46 14.75 -39.79
N ASN A 742 27.87 13.91 -38.92
CA ASN A 742 28.30 13.71 -37.54
C ASN A 742 28.63 12.22 -37.34
N GLU A 743 29.92 11.89 -37.30
CA GLU A 743 30.41 10.51 -37.24
C GLU A 743 29.99 9.77 -35.96
N GLU A 744 29.92 10.48 -34.83
CA GLU A 744 29.53 9.92 -33.52
C GLU A 744 28.04 9.54 -33.50
N LEU A 745 27.14 10.46 -33.87
CA LEU A 745 25.71 10.18 -33.96
C LEU A 745 25.37 9.19 -35.08
N SER A 746 26.13 9.19 -36.17
CA SER A 746 26.05 8.20 -37.25
C SER A 746 26.37 6.77 -36.76
N LYS A 747 27.39 6.64 -35.90
CA LYS A 747 27.78 5.36 -35.28
C LYS A 747 26.72 4.87 -34.31
N GLU A 748 26.21 5.72 -33.41
CA GLU A 748 25.18 5.33 -32.46
C GLU A 748 23.85 4.98 -33.15
N ALA A 749 23.48 5.66 -34.25
CA ALA A 749 22.35 5.27 -35.07
C ALA A 749 22.49 3.85 -35.67
N CYS A 750 23.70 3.43 -36.05
CA CYS A 750 23.95 2.06 -36.53
C CYS A 750 23.97 1.02 -35.38
N SER A 751 24.44 1.44 -34.21
CA SER A 751 24.38 0.66 -32.95
C SER A 751 22.93 0.35 -32.57
N ALA A 752 22.08 1.38 -32.53
CA ALA A 752 20.65 1.26 -32.24
C ALA A 752 19.93 0.33 -33.23
N PHE A 753 20.17 0.44 -34.55
CA PHE A 753 19.58 -0.49 -35.52
C PHE A 753 20.00 -1.95 -35.29
N THR A 754 21.25 -2.15 -34.88
CA THR A 754 21.77 -3.49 -34.54
C THR A 754 21.12 -4.04 -33.26
N ALA A 755 20.75 -3.18 -32.30
CA ALA A 755 19.96 -3.56 -31.13
C ALA A 755 18.49 -3.85 -31.50
N ILE A 756 17.87 -3.08 -32.41
CA ILE A 756 16.52 -3.32 -32.93
C ILE A 756 16.42 -4.72 -33.57
N LEU A 757 17.35 -5.08 -34.46
CA LEU A 757 17.37 -6.41 -35.10
C LEU A 757 17.48 -7.58 -34.10
N LYS A 758 18.23 -7.39 -33.00
CA LYS A 758 18.34 -8.39 -31.91
C LYS A 758 17.07 -8.46 -31.08
N TYR A 759 16.44 -7.33 -30.79
CA TYR A 759 15.18 -7.25 -30.04
C TYR A 759 14.02 -7.91 -30.81
N MET A 760 13.97 -7.70 -32.13
CA MET A 760 12.94 -8.24 -33.01
C MET A 760 13.14 -9.73 -33.35
N GLY A 761 14.28 -10.31 -33.00
CA GLY A 761 14.63 -11.70 -33.35
C GLY A 761 15.05 -11.90 -34.81
N ASP A 762 15.18 -10.82 -35.58
CA ASP A 762 15.62 -10.84 -36.98
C ASP A 762 17.10 -11.24 -37.12
N LEU A 763 17.91 -10.97 -36.07
CA LEU A 763 19.33 -11.31 -35.98
C LEU A 763 19.58 -12.19 -34.74
N PRO A 764 20.24 -13.36 -34.88
CA PRO A 764 20.48 -14.26 -33.75
C PRO A 764 21.40 -13.61 -32.71
N ALA A 765 21.00 -13.71 -31.44
CA ALA A 765 21.73 -13.17 -30.31
C ALA A 765 21.75 -14.16 -29.13
N PRO A 766 22.76 -14.14 -28.26
CA PRO A 766 22.66 -14.77 -26.96
C PRO A 766 21.51 -14.14 -26.16
N LYS A 767 20.94 -14.90 -25.21
CA LYS A 767 19.92 -14.39 -24.29
C LYS A 767 20.45 -13.14 -23.58
N ALA A 768 19.69 -12.04 -23.63
CA ALA A 768 20.02 -10.81 -22.93
C ALA A 768 20.21 -11.06 -21.43
N LYS A 769 21.13 -10.31 -20.81
CA LYS A 769 21.40 -10.39 -19.38
C LYS A 769 20.25 -9.79 -18.58
N PHE A 770 19.65 -8.71 -19.09
CA PHE A 770 18.57 -7.96 -18.45
C PHE A 770 17.48 -7.62 -19.47
N SER A 771 16.24 -7.49 -19.01
CA SER A 771 15.03 -7.29 -19.82
C SER A 771 15.08 -6.05 -20.71
N ASN A 772 15.68 -4.97 -20.20
CA ASN A 772 15.83 -3.68 -20.88
C ASN A 772 17.21 -3.46 -21.55
N GLU A 773 18.12 -4.46 -21.55
CA GLU A 773 19.52 -4.30 -22.05
C GLU A 773 19.57 -3.73 -23.48
N TYR A 774 18.68 -4.19 -24.36
CA TYR A 774 18.59 -3.69 -25.75
C TYR A 774 17.76 -2.40 -25.87
N THR A 775 16.72 -2.18 -25.05
CA THR A 775 15.91 -0.95 -25.13
C THR A 775 16.67 0.28 -24.66
N ASP A 776 17.54 0.14 -23.66
CA ASP A 776 18.42 1.22 -23.21
C ASP A 776 19.38 1.64 -24.33
N GLN A 777 19.96 0.66 -25.05
CA GLN A 777 20.81 0.87 -26.24
C GLN A 777 20.07 1.52 -27.42
N ILE A 778 18.73 1.42 -27.49
CA ILE A 778 17.91 2.03 -28.55
C ILE A 778 17.46 3.45 -28.17
N PHE A 779 17.13 3.70 -26.90
CA PHE A 779 16.42 4.93 -26.50
C PHE A 779 17.23 5.93 -25.65
N ALA A 780 18.27 5.51 -24.92
CA ALA A 780 18.93 6.38 -23.94
C ALA A 780 19.62 7.60 -24.56
N GLU A 781 20.25 7.44 -25.73
CA GLU A 781 20.90 8.54 -26.44
C GLU A 781 19.90 9.42 -27.20
N ALA A 782 18.80 8.84 -27.67
CA ALA A 782 17.71 9.58 -28.31
C ALA A 782 16.98 10.50 -27.32
N LEU A 783 16.86 10.12 -26.04
CA LEU A 783 16.31 11.01 -25.00
C LEU A 783 17.18 12.26 -24.77
N LYS A 784 18.51 12.13 -24.86
CA LYS A 784 19.48 13.23 -24.70
C LYS A 784 19.61 14.10 -25.96
N HIS A 785 19.52 13.52 -27.15
CA HIS A 785 19.81 14.20 -28.41
C HIS A 785 18.66 14.13 -29.43
N ASP A 786 17.97 15.26 -29.61
CA ASP A 786 16.80 15.39 -30.51
C ASP A 786 17.05 14.91 -31.95
N MET A 787 18.29 15.05 -32.46
CA MET A 787 18.64 14.61 -33.81
C MET A 787 18.51 13.10 -34.03
N LEU A 788 18.62 12.29 -32.97
CA LEU A 788 18.45 10.83 -33.02
C LEU A 788 16.98 10.39 -32.92
N LYS A 789 16.09 11.19 -32.31
CA LYS A 789 14.67 10.84 -32.10
C LYS A 789 13.99 10.47 -33.42
N ASP A 790 14.22 11.25 -34.48
CA ASP A 790 13.68 10.99 -35.82
C ASP A 790 14.25 9.70 -36.45
N GLU A 791 15.55 9.43 -36.29
CA GLU A 791 16.20 8.25 -36.87
C GLU A 791 15.70 6.97 -36.20
N ILE A 792 15.50 6.95 -34.88
CA ILE A 792 14.91 5.78 -34.18
C ILE A 792 13.49 5.49 -34.67
N TYR A 793 12.63 6.53 -34.84
CA TYR A 793 11.30 6.32 -35.43
C TYR A 793 11.38 5.77 -36.85
N VAL A 794 12.23 6.36 -37.71
CA VAL A 794 12.47 5.89 -39.08
C VAL A 794 12.94 4.43 -39.13
N GLN A 795 13.83 4.03 -38.23
CA GLN A 795 14.35 2.67 -38.13
C GLN A 795 13.26 1.65 -37.75
N ILE A 796 12.42 1.96 -36.76
CA ILE A 796 11.31 1.08 -36.37
C ILE A 796 10.24 1.04 -37.48
N MET A 797 9.92 2.18 -38.10
CA MET A 797 8.98 2.27 -39.22
C MET A 797 9.46 1.46 -40.44
N ARG A 798 10.77 1.42 -40.71
CA ARG A 798 11.38 0.54 -41.72
C ARG A 798 11.13 -0.94 -41.38
N GLN A 799 11.43 -1.36 -40.16
CA GLN A 799 11.28 -2.76 -39.74
C GLN A 799 9.82 -3.21 -39.60
N LEU A 800 8.87 -2.27 -39.56
CA LEU A 800 7.41 -2.49 -39.65
C LEU A 800 6.85 -2.34 -41.10
N THR A 801 7.71 -2.23 -42.12
CA THR A 801 7.28 -2.02 -43.52
C THR A 801 7.61 -3.20 -44.40
N PHE A 802 6.58 -3.96 -44.80
CA PHE A 802 6.65 -5.23 -45.54
C PHE A 802 7.35 -6.39 -44.79
N ASN A 803 7.53 -6.28 -43.48
CA ASN A 803 7.91 -7.43 -42.64
C ASN A 803 6.86 -8.55 -42.76
N ARG A 804 7.29 -9.81 -42.86
CA ARG A 804 6.43 -10.99 -43.04
C ARG A 804 6.45 -11.93 -41.84
N LEU A 805 7.29 -11.66 -40.84
CA LEU A 805 7.47 -12.50 -39.66
C LEU A 805 6.66 -11.90 -38.52
N LEU A 806 5.50 -12.49 -38.21
CA LEU A 806 4.54 -11.91 -37.26
C LEU A 806 5.17 -11.62 -35.87
N LEU A 807 6.01 -12.52 -35.35
CA LEU A 807 6.73 -12.31 -34.09
C LEU A 807 7.68 -11.10 -34.13
N SER A 808 8.36 -10.88 -35.26
CA SER A 808 9.25 -9.74 -35.45
C SER A 808 8.44 -8.46 -35.62
N GLU A 809 7.40 -8.46 -36.46
CA GLU A 809 6.46 -7.34 -36.62
C GLU A 809 5.86 -6.92 -35.26
N GLU A 810 5.39 -7.88 -34.46
CA GLU A 810 4.89 -7.69 -33.09
C GLU A 810 5.96 -7.16 -32.09
N LYS A 811 7.23 -7.58 -32.20
CA LYS A 811 8.35 -7.03 -31.40
C LYS A 811 8.73 -5.61 -31.84
N GLY A 812 8.63 -5.28 -33.12
CA GLY A 812 8.81 -3.93 -33.63
C GLY A 812 7.74 -2.96 -33.14
N TRP A 813 6.51 -3.45 -32.94
CA TRP A 813 5.43 -2.66 -32.35
C TRP A 813 5.60 -2.39 -30.86
N GLU A 814 6.20 -3.29 -30.09
CA GLU A 814 6.61 -3.00 -28.71
C GLU A 814 7.55 -1.79 -28.66
N LEU A 815 8.57 -1.77 -29.53
CA LEU A 815 9.52 -0.65 -29.61
C LEU A 815 8.83 0.67 -30.01
N MET A 816 7.85 0.63 -30.92
CA MET A 816 7.04 1.80 -31.28
C MET A 816 6.16 2.30 -30.12
N TYR A 817 5.56 1.39 -29.34
CA TYR A 817 4.75 1.72 -28.16
C TYR A 817 5.61 2.33 -27.03
N LEU A 818 6.82 1.80 -26.81
CA LEU A 818 7.78 2.38 -25.88
C LEU A 818 8.14 3.81 -26.31
N ALA A 819 8.64 3.99 -27.55
CA ALA A 819 9.08 5.29 -28.07
C ALA A 819 8.05 6.42 -27.90
N THR A 820 6.78 6.16 -28.25
CA THR A 820 5.68 7.15 -28.18
C THR A 820 5.27 7.59 -26.76
N GLY A 821 5.68 6.87 -25.72
CA GLY A 821 5.53 7.28 -24.32
C GLY A 821 6.78 7.94 -23.71
N LEU A 822 7.89 7.99 -24.43
CA LEU A 822 9.13 8.63 -23.99
C LEU A 822 9.25 10.06 -24.54
N PHE A 823 9.10 10.20 -25.85
CA PHE A 823 9.28 11.47 -26.57
C PHE A 823 8.40 11.53 -27.83
N ILE A 824 8.54 12.62 -28.59
CA ILE A 824 7.82 12.86 -29.85
C ILE A 824 8.84 13.16 -30.97
N PRO A 825 8.54 12.82 -32.25
CA PRO A 825 9.39 13.17 -33.39
C PRO A 825 9.34 14.67 -33.74
N SER A 826 10.23 15.11 -34.63
CA SER A 826 10.18 16.47 -35.19
C SER A 826 8.89 16.73 -35.98
N ALA A 827 8.51 18.00 -36.16
CA ALA A 827 7.26 18.37 -36.85
C ALA A 827 7.15 17.80 -38.27
N SER A 828 8.27 17.64 -38.99
CA SER A 828 8.30 17.05 -40.33
C SER A 828 7.98 15.55 -40.33
N LEU A 829 8.60 14.79 -39.42
CA LEU A 829 8.38 13.35 -39.30
C LEU A 829 7.08 13.03 -38.55
N MET A 830 6.58 13.92 -37.68
CA MET A 830 5.32 13.79 -36.96
C MET A 830 4.14 13.51 -37.91
N THR A 831 4.02 14.28 -38.98
CA THR A 831 2.98 14.07 -40.00
C THR A 831 3.12 12.70 -40.69
N GLU A 832 4.34 12.26 -40.97
CA GLU A 832 4.62 10.98 -41.60
C GLU A 832 4.35 9.79 -40.66
N LEU A 833 4.74 9.90 -39.39
CA LEU A 833 4.45 8.93 -38.34
C LEU A 833 2.94 8.81 -38.12
N GLN A 834 2.20 9.93 -38.07
CA GLN A 834 0.75 9.92 -37.95
C GLN A 834 0.08 9.23 -39.15
N LYS A 835 0.48 9.52 -40.39
CA LYS A 835 0.00 8.78 -41.58
C LYS A 835 0.37 7.30 -41.53
N PHE A 836 1.59 6.98 -41.13
CA PHE A 836 2.10 5.61 -41.03
C PHE A 836 1.30 4.77 -40.04
N LEU A 837 1.06 5.31 -38.84
CA LEU A 837 0.24 4.71 -37.78
C LEU A 837 -1.21 4.58 -38.25
N THR A 838 -1.86 5.68 -38.64
CA THR A 838 -3.29 5.67 -39.04
C THR A 838 -3.58 4.81 -40.28
N SER A 839 -2.61 4.60 -41.17
CA SER A 839 -2.76 3.66 -42.30
C SER A 839 -2.72 2.19 -41.92
N ARG A 840 -2.28 1.84 -40.70
CA ARG A 840 -2.10 0.47 -40.22
C ARG A 840 -3.18 0.10 -39.20
N THR A 841 -3.76 -1.08 -39.37
CA THR A 841 -4.66 -1.70 -38.41
C THR A 841 -3.85 -2.63 -37.50
N HIS A 842 -3.31 -2.11 -36.39
CA HIS A 842 -2.57 -2.88 -35.39
C HIS A 842 -3.01 -2.46 -33.97
N PRO A 843 -3.14 -3.38 -32.99
CA PRO A 843 -3.55 -3.06 -31.61
C PRO A 843 -2.75 -1.93 -30.96
N PHE A 844 -1.44 -1.86 -31.25
CA PHE A 844 -0.56 -0.81 -30.74
C PHE A 844 -0.77 0.57 -31.41
N VAL A 845 -1.45 0.70 -32.55
CA VAL A 845 -1.59 1.98 -33.27
C VAL A 845 -2.35 3.04 -32.47
N GLU A 846 -3.53 2.71 -31.96
CA GLU A 846 -4.33 3.66 -31.19
C GLU A 846 -3.67 4.00 -29.83
N PRO A 847 -3.12 3.05 -29.05
CA PRO A 847 -2.29 3.34 -27.88
C PRO A 847 -1.04 4.17 -28.21
N CYS A 848 -0.35 3.93 -29.32
CA CYS A 848 0.76 4.79 -29.77
C CYS A 848 0.29 6.22 -30.04
N LEU A 849 -0.84 6.41 -30.73
CA LEU A 849 -1.40 7.74 -31.00
C LEU A 849 -1.90 8.43 -29.72
N LYS A 850 -2.54 7.70 -28.80
CA LYS A 850 -2.98 8.21 -27.48
C LYS A 850 -1.79 8.57 -26.59
N ARG A 851 -0.74 7.75 -26.54
CA ARG A 851 0.52 8.05 -25.84
C ARG A 851 1.18 9.27 -26.45
N LEU A 852 1.34 9.32 -27.77
CA LEU A 852 1.89 10.49 -28.48
C LEU A 852 1.12 11.79 -28.16
N GLN A 853 -0.22 11.74 -28.08
CA GLN A 853 -1.06 12.88 -27.66
C GLN A 853 -0.95 13.22 -26.15
N ARG A 854 -0.74 12.24 -25.26
CA ARG A 854 -0.52 12.48 -23.82
C ARG A 854 0.88 13.03 -23.57
N SER A 855 1.92 12.44 -24.17
CA SER A 855 3.29 12.96 -24.21
C SER A 855 3.34 14.40 -24.74
N GLN A 856 2.52 14.75 -25.75
CA GLN A 856 2.40 16.12 -26.25
C GLN A 856 1.69 17.09 -25.28
N LYS A 857 0.86 16.59 -24.36
CA LYS A 857 0.13 17.41 -23.35
C LYS A 857 0.86 17.56 -22.02
N VAL A 858 1.56 16.53 -21.57
CA VAL A 858 2.21 16.46 -20.25
C VAL A 858 3.74 16.63 -20.33
N GLY A 859 4.33 16.39 -21.51
CA GLY A 859 5.76 16.50 -21.78
C GLY A 859 6.45 15.13 -21.97
N PRO A 860 7.72 15.13 -22.43
CA PRO A 860 8.52 13.92 -22.55
C PRO A 860 8.97 13.39 -21.17
N ARG A 861 9.28 12.10 -21.11
CA ARG A 861 9.95 11.45 -19.97
C ARG A 861 11.40 11.89 -19.87
N LYS A 862 11.99 11.80 -18.67
CA LYS A 862 13.41 12.11 -18.43
C LYS A 862 14.34 10.92 -18.68
N TYR A 863 13.84 9.70 -18.49
CA TYR A 863 14.64 8.47 -18.49
C TYR A 863 14.13 7.43 -19.50
N PRO A 864 14.95 6.43 -19.89
CA PRO A 864 14.51 5.29 -20.71
C PRO A 864 13.37 4.51 -20.02
N PRO A 865 12.68 3.62 -20.76
CA PRO A 865 11.65 2.75 -20.18
C PRO A 865 12.21 1.98 -18.98
N TYR A 866 11.55 2.09 -17.83
CA TYR A 866 11.96 1.32 -16.66
C TYR A 866 11.77 -0.19 -16.92
N SER A 867 12.51 -1.06 -16.23
CA SER A 867 12.52 -2.50 -16.58
C SER A 867 11.13 -3.13 -16.56
N VAL A 868 10.24 -2.67 -15.67
CA VAL A 868 8.84 -3.10 -15.59
C VAL A 868 8.03 -2.65 -16.82
N GLU A 869 8.29 -1.45 -17.37
CA GLU A 869 7.68 -0.97 -18.62
C GLU A 869 8.09 -1.84 -19.83
N VAL A 870 9.29 -2.41 -19.79
CA VAL A 870 9.81 -3.32 -20.83
C VAL A 870 9.31 -4.76 -20.63
N GLU A 871 9.31 -5.27 -19.40
CA GLU A 871 8.82 -6.62 -19.09
C GLU A 871 7.31 -6.75 -19.35
N ALA A 872 6.51 -5.74 -18.99
CA ALA A 872 5.09 -5.71 -19.28
C ALA A 872 4.81 -5.77 -20.80
N ILE A 873 5.47 -4.92 -21.59
CA ILE A 873 5.23 -4.88 -23.04
C ILE A 873 5.74 -6.15 -23.75
N GLN A 874 6.82 -6.76 -23.26
CA GLN A 874 7.31 -8.06 -23.73
C GLN A 874 6.33 -9.20 -23.44
N HIS A 875 5.57 -9.11 -22.34
CA HIS A 875 4.45 -9.98 -21.99
C HIS A 875 3.10 -9.53 -22.61
N ARG A 876 3.11 -8.65 -23.63
CA ARG A 876 1.94 -8.07 -24.34
C ARG A 876 1.01 -7.21 -23.47
N SER A 877 1.40 -6.85 -22.25
CA SER A 877 0.62 -5.94 -21.41
C SER A 877 0.97 -4.49 -21.71
N MET A 878 0.01 -3.73 -22.23
CA MET A 878 0.09 -2.26 -22.35
C MET A 878 -0.32 -1.55 -21.06
N GLU A 879 -0.97 -2.29 -20.17
CA GLU A 879 -1.44 -1.89 -18.84
C GLU A 879 -0.46 -2.50 -17.83
N ILE A 880 0.13 -1.71 -16.93
CA ILE A 880 1.18 -2.19 -16.02
C ILE A 880 0.67 -2.13 -14.58
N TYR A 881 0.20 -3.28 -14.10
CA TYR A 881 -0.45 -3.35 -12.80
C TYR A 881 0.57 -3.44 -11.65
N HIS A 882 0.71 -2.34 -10.93
CA HIS A 882 1.65 -2.21 -9.83
C HIS A 882 1.10 -2.81 -8.53
N LYS A 883 1.95 -3.50 -7.76
CA LYS A 883 1.55 -4.13 -6.50
C LYS A 883 1.57 -3.17 -5.31
N ILE A 884 0.44 -3.15 -4.61
CA ILE A 884 0.08 -2.34 -3.45
C ILE A 884 -0.53 -3.32 -2.42
N TYR A 885 -0.67 -2.94 -1.15
CA TYR A 885 -1.01 -3.82 -0.02
C TYR A 885 -1.78 -3.11 1.13
N PHE A 886 -2.21 -3.80 2.22
CA PHE A 886 -3.34 -3.27 3.00
C PHE A 886 -3.58 -3.29 4.52
N PRO A 887 -4.52 -2.42 4.94
CA PRO A 887 -5.45 -2.40 6.07
C PRO A 887 -6.21 -3.64 6.55
N ASP A 888 -6.69 -4.55 5.74
CA ASP A 888 -7.08 -5.93 6.17
C ASP A 888 -5.95 -6.95 6.07
N ASP A 889 -4.76 -6.37 5.94
CA ASP A 889 -3.47 -6.95 5.63
C ASP A 889 -3.12 -7.25 4.17
N THR A 890 -4.01 -7.05 3.18
CA THR A 890 -3.97 -7.71 1.84
C THR A 890 -3.08 -7.15 0.68
N ASP A 891 -3.43 -7.34 -0.63
CA ASP A 891 -2.68 -6.89 -1.84
C ASP A 891 -3.44 -6.64 -3.22
N GLU A 892 -3.06 -5.61 -4.04
CA GLU A 892 -3.63 -5.25 -5.39
C GLU A 892 -2.73 -4.60 -6.43
N ALA A 893 -3.20 -4.74 -7.68
CA ALA A 893 -2.74 -4.36 -9.00
C ALA A 893 -3.35 -3.04 -9.48
N PHE A 894 -2.49 -2.10 -9.87
CA PHE A 894 -2.90 -0.78 -10.31
C PHE A 894 -2.22 -0.43 -11.61
N GLU A 895 -2.98 -0.34 -12.69
CA GLU A 895 -2.46 0.17 -13.95
C GLU A 895 -1.84 1.55 -13.72
N VAL A 896 -0.51 1.56 -13.79
CA VAL A 896 0.29 2.75 -13.88
C VAL A 896 0.92 2.72 -15.27
N ASP A 897 0.51 3.63 -16.15
CA ASP A 897 1.13 3.79 -17.45
C ASP A 897 2.38 4.70 -17.39
N SER A 898 3.13 4.75 -18.49
CA SER A 898 4.37 5.53 -18.63
C SER A 898 4.25 7.01 -18.29
N VAL A 899 3.03 7.57 -18.19
CA VAL A 899 2.71 8.96 -17.87
C VAL A 899 1.58 9.08 -16.82
N THR A 900 1.42 8.07 -15.94
CA THR A 900 0.54 8.12 -14.75
C THR A 900 1.21 8.87 -13.60
N ARG A 901 0.43 9.67 -12.85
CA ARG A 901 0.88 10.37 -11.64
C ARG A 901 0.25 9.77 -10.39
N ALA A 902 0.84 10.00 -9.21
CA ALA A 902 0.24 9.60 -7.93
C ALA A 902 -1.21 10.09 -7.74
N SER A 903 -1.56 11.26 -8.31
CA SER A 903 -2.94 11.76 -8.34
C SER A 903 -3.78 11.42 -9.53
N ASP A 904 -3.35 10.36 -10.18
CA ASP A 904 -4.13 9.46 -11.00
C ASP A 904 -4.41 8.13 -10.18
N LEU A 905 -4.21 8.11 -8.82
CA LEU A 905 -4.64 7.16 -7.72
C LEU A 905 -5.61 7.73 -6.47
N CYS A 906 -7.02 7.93 -6.51
CA CYS A 906 -8.08 9.11 -6.26
C CYS A 906 -8.74 10.31 -7.27
N LYS A 907 -9.36 10.19 -8.56
CA LYS A 907 -9.25 10.73 -10.08
C LYS A 907 -9.14 9.78 -11.42
N THR A 908 -8.15 8.88 -11.65
CA THR A 908 -7.99 7.58 -12.47
C THR A 908 -7.84 6.09 -11.84
N ILE A 909 -7.46 5.70 -10.59
CA ILE A 909 -7.70 4.38 -9.82
C ILE A 909 -9.10 3.86 -9.41
N SER A 910 -10.02 4.71 -9.00
CA SER A 910 -10.90 4.65 -7.85
C SER A 910 -12.50 4.74 -7.82
N SER A 911 -13.15 3.65 -7.29
CA SER A 911 -14.42 3.31 -6.56
C SER A 911 -14.48 1.78 -6.07
N ARG A 912 -13.71 1.11 -5.11
CA ARG A 912 -13.16 -0.32 -5.08
C ARG A 912 -14.02 -1.36 -4.44
N LEU A 913 -13.80 -1.73 -3.21
CA LEU A 913 -14.35 -2.94 -2.68
C LEU A 913 -15.88 -2.96 -2.56
N GLU A 914 -16.66 -1.85 -2.75
CA GLU A 914 -18.06 -1.45 -2.39
C GLU A 914 -18.48 -0.30 -1.39
N LEU A 915 -17.69 0.44 -0.61
CA LEU A 915 -18.14 1.46 0.38
C LEU A 915 -18.85 2.64 -0.29
N GLU A 916 -19.77 3.19 0.47
CA GLU A 916 -20.71 4.26 0.15
C GLU A 916 -20.17 5.58 -0.44
N SER A 917 -18.98 6.03 -0.02
CA SER A 917 -18.65 7.47 -0.01
C SER A 917 -17.18 7.65 -0.30
N THR A 918 -16.81 7.89 -1.56
CA THR A 918 -15.51 7.63 -2.18
C THR A 918 -14.31 8.41 -1.71
N ASP A 919 -14.10 8.72 -0.38
CA ASP A 919 -12.36 10.35 1.28
C ASP A 919 -11.44 9.96 2.52
N GLY A 920 -10.15 10.22 2.34
CA GLY A 920 -9.17 10.22 3.39
C GLY A 920 -8.15 9.12 3.29
N PHE A 921 -7.50 9.12 2.15
CA PHE A 921 -6.47 8.18 1.81
C PHE A 921 -5.33 8.87 1.14
N SER A 922 -4.27 8.11 1.00
CA SER A 922 -3.24 8.37 0.03
C SER A 922 -2.57 7.04 -0.27
N LEU A 923 -1.62 7.14 -1.17
CA LEU A 923 -0.94 6.07 -1.87
C LEU A 923 0.53 6.18 -1.44
N PHE A 924 1.15 5.08 -0.99
CA PHE A 924 2.38 5.11 -0.20
C PHE A 924 3.37 3.98 -0.60
N VAL A 925 4.44 4.23 -1.38
CA VAL A 925 5.46 3.20 -1.81
C VAL A 925 6.30 2.70 -0.61
N MET A 926 7.20 1.71 -0.70
CA MET A 926 8.05 1.25 0.41
C MET A 926 9.36 0.55 -0.07
N ILE A 927 10.57 0.74 0.54
CA ILE A 927 11.94 0.22 0.14
C ILE A 927 13.14 0.40 1.17
N SER A 928 13.51 -0.60 2.04
CA SER A 928 14.48 -0.57 3.24
C SER A 928 14.02 -0.51 4.76
N ASP A 929 13.97 0.69 5.41
CA ASP A 929 13.51 1.11 6.77
C ASP A 929 12.71 2.48 6.73
N LYS A 930 11.91 2.70 5.67
CA LYS A 930 11.38 3.91 4.99
C LYS A 930 9.85 3.74 4.59
N VAL A 931 9.26 4.37 3.53
CA VAL A 931 7.87 4.26 2.87
C VAL A 931 7.53 5.58 2.19
N PHE A 932 6.82 5.71 1.07
CA PHE A 932 6.80 6.86 0.19
C PHE A 932 5.38 7.35 -0.17
N SER A 933 4.69 8.15 0.67
CA SER A 933 3.39 8.81 0.31
C SER A 933 3.55 9.65 -0.95
N ILE A 934 3.07 9.13 -2.06
CA ILE A 934 3.51 9.65 -3.35
C ILE A 934 2.78 10.98 -3.57
N PRO A 935 3.50 12.10 -3.71
CA PRO A 935 2.87 13.41 -3.81
C PRO A 935 1.99 13.50 -5.05
N GLU A 936 0.77 14.01 -4.87
CA GLU A 936 -0.32 13.95 -5.85
C GLU A 936 0.10 14.23 -7.32
N ASN A 937 1.03 15.14 -7.65
CA ASN A 937 1.23 15.52 -9.06
C ASN A 937 2.47 14.92 -9.78
N TYR A 938 3.21 13.97 -9.18
CA TYR A 938 4.47 13.46 -9.77
C TYR A 938 4.30 12.16 -10.58
N PHE A 939 5.06 11.99 -11.68
CA PHE A 939 5.06 10.77 -12.51
C PHE A 939 5.64 9.56 -11.76
N PHE A 940 4.91 8.44 -11.78
CA PHE A 940 5.22 7.27 -10.96
C PHE A 940 6.55 6.59 -11.33
N TYR A 941 6.78 6.25 -12.61
CA TYR A 941 8.02 5.56 -13.01
C TYR A 941 9.26 6.46 -13.00
N ASP A 942 9.14 7.76 -13.26
CA ASP A 942 10.26 8.68 -13.09
C ASP A 942 10.60 8.85 -11.60
N PHE A 943 9.60 8.88 -10.69
CA PHE A 943 9.86 8.79 -9.25
C PHE A 943 10.63 7.52 -8.91
N LEU A 944 10.18 6.34 -9.37
CA LEU A 944 10.85 5.08 -9.09
C LEU A 944 12.27 4.98 -9.65
N HIS A 945 12.50 5.46 -10.87
CA HIS A 945 13.84 5.51 -11.48
C HIS A 945 14.77 6.40 -10.64
N GLU A 946 14.33 7.62 -10.32
CA GLU A 946 15.05 8.58 -9.49
C GLU A 946 15.28 8.08 -8.05
N LEU A 947 14.27 7.46 -7.45
CA LEU A 947 14.28 6.85 -6.11
C LEU A 947 15.32 5.71 -6.02
N ILE A 948 15.36 4.85 -7.02
CA ILE A 948 16.25 3.68 -7.05
C ILE A 948 17.68 4.11 -7.42
N ASP A 949 17.87 5.06 -8.33
CA ASP A 949 19.18 5.68 -8.59
C ASP A 949 19.73 6.39 -7.36
N TRP A 950 18.91 7.17 -6.65
CA TRP A 950 19.26 7.79 -5.38
C TRP A 950 19.62 6.74 -4.31
N MET A 951 18.88 5.62 -4.25
CA MET A 951 19.21 4.51 -3.35
C MET A 951 20.52 3.80 -3.70
N ARG A 952 20.87 3.63 -4.98
CA ARG A 952 22.18 3.09 -5.41
C ARG A 952 23.31 4.07 -5.05
N LYS A 953 23.14 5.37 -5.30
CA LYS A 953 24.13 6.42 -4.97
C LYS A 953 24.36 6.57 -3.46
N SER A 954 23.30 6.47 -2.65
CA SER A 954 23.34 6.69 -1.20
C SER A 954 23.71 5.46 -0.35
N LYS A 955 23.86 4.26 -0.93
CA LYS A 955 24.27 3.04 -0.21
C LYS A 955 25.52 2.40 -0.84
N PRO A 956 26.75 2.64 -0.30
CA PRO A 956 28.00 2.18 -0.91
C PRO A 956 28.11 0.67 -1.18
N SER A 957 27.36 -0.17 -0.47
CA SER A 957 27.33 -1.62 -0.65
C SER A 957 26.63 -2.10 -1.93
N TRP A 958 25.95 -1.22 -2.67
CA TRP A 958 25.17 -1.56 -3.87
C TRP A 958 25.97 -1.47 -5.18
N ASN A 959 27.25 -1.10 -5.14
CA ASN A 959 28.11 -0.86 -6.31
C ASN A 959 28.85 -2.10 -6.87
N SER A 960 28.36 -3.32 -6.62
CA SER A 960 28.95 -4.54 -7.20
C SER A 960 28.40 -4.81 -8.61
N ALA A 961 29.22 -5.37 -9.50
CA ALA A 961 28.88 -5.58 -10.93
C ALA A 961 27.84 -6.70 -11.23
N ALA A 962 27.04 -7.09 -10.23
CA ALA A 962 25.86 -7.93 -10.37
C ALA A 962 24.65 -7.10 -9.93
N PRO A 963 23.70 -6.75 -10.82
CA PRO A 963 22.67 -5.78 -10.50
C PRO A 963 21.64 -6.34 -9.51
N ILE A 964 21.30 -5.51 -8.52
CA ILE A 964 20.31 -5.79 -7.50
C ILE A 964 18.97 -5.20 -7.95
N GLN A 965 17.97 -6.04 -8.21
CA GLN A 965 16.58 -5.57 -8.29
C GLN A 965 16.14 -5.11 -6.90
N ALA A 966 15.91 -3.81 -6.75
CA ALA A 966 15.44 -3.23 -5.51
C ALA A 966 13.96 -3.57 -5.30
N GLN A 967 13.65 -4.42 -4.32
CA GLN A 967 12.24 -4.73 -4.00
C GLN A 967 11.59 -3.53 -3.30
N TYR A 968 10.45 -3.09 -3.84
CA TYR A 968 9.56 -2.12 -3.21
C TYR A 968 8.11 -2.60 -3.24
N GLN A 969 7.32 -2.26 -2.24
CA GLN A 969 5.87 -2.48 -2.15
C GLN A 969 5.20 -1.12 -1.93
N VAL A 970 3.90 -1.08 -1.69
CA VAL A 970 3.11 0.15 -1.65
C VAL A 970 1.84 -0.09 -0.80
N PHE A 971 1.19 0.92 -0.23
CA PHE A 971 -0.15 0.85 0.39
C PHE A 971 -1.10 1.89 -0.15
N PHE A 972 -2.39 1.62 0.02
CA PHE A 972 -3.38 2.65 0.29
C PHE A 972 -4.01 2.41 1.65
N MET A 973 -4.52 3.47 2.28
CA MET A 973 -5.00 3.42 3.66
C MET A 973 -6.02 4.51 3.91
N LYS A 974 -7.14 4.21 4.59
CA LYS A 974 -8.15 5.11 5.18
C LYS A 974 -7.59 5.87 6.38
N LYS A 975 -6.31 6.21 6.23
CA LYS A 975 -5.55 7.33 6.75
C LYS A 975 -6.51 8.25 7.47
N LEU A 976 -7.13 9.20 6.78
CA LEU A 976 -8.19 10.01 7.34
C LEU A 976 -9.56 9.44 7.02
N TRP A 977 -10.42 9.69 7.96
CA TRP A 977 -11.01 8.50 8.53
C TRP A 977 -12.50 8.88 8.59
N ILE A 978 -13.23 9.01 7.46
CA ILE A 978 -14.69 9.29 7.44
C ILE A 978 -15.72 8.13 7.17
N ASN A 979 -16.81 8.10 7.97
CA ASN A 979 -18.01 7.22 8.13
C ASN A 979 -17.95 5.75 8.58
N ALA A 980 -17.14 5.45 9.59
CA ALA A 980 -17.35 4.36 10.52
C ALA A 980 -18.52 4.76 11.40
N ILE A 981 -19.70 4.55 10.84
CA ILE A 981 -20.94 4.43 11.57
C ILE A 981 -21.38 2.97 11.45
N PRO A 982 -20.89 2.17 12.39
CA PRO A 982 -21.18 0.76 12.46
C PRO A 982 -22.58 0.23 12.30
N GLY A 983 -22.91 -0.18 11.08
CA GLY A 983 -24.20 -0.68 10.64
C GLY A 983 -24.52 -0.12 9.24
N LYS A 984 -24.07 1.12 9.00
CA LYS A 984 -24.35 1.91 7.80
C LYS A 984 -23.71 1.28 6.58
N ASP A 985 -22.40 1.22 6.65
CA ASP A 985 -21.55 0.61 5.66
C ASP A 985 -21.05 -0.67 6.32
N HIS A 986 -21.90 -1.71 6.38
CA HIS A 986 -21.59 -2.96 7.10
C HIS A 986 -20.20 -3.46 6.73
N ASN A 987 -19.85 -3.30 5.47
CA ASN A 987 -18.58 -3.78 5.05
C ASN A 987 -17.47 -2.90 5.59
N ALA A 988 -17.59 -1.56 5.61
CA ALA A 988 -16.61 -0.59 6.15
C ALA A 988 -15.93 -0.95 7.45
N ASP A 989 -16.45 -1.92 8.20
CA ASP A 989 -15.88 -2.36 9.44
C ASP A 989 -15.46 -3.84 9.40
N GLN A 990 -14.88 -4.26 8.27
CA GLN A 990 -14.53 -5.63 7.92
C GLN A 990 -13.19 -5.80 7.15
N ILE A 991 -12.60 -4.70 6.64
CA ILE A 991 -11.16 -4.43 6.36
C ILE A 991 -10.47 -3.47 7.33
N PHE A 992 -11.01 -2.25 7.46
CA PHE A 992 -10.39 -1.07 8.06
C PHE A 992 -10.91 -0.79 9.42
N HIS A 993 -12.20 -0.97 9.54
CA HIS A 993 -12.74 -1.21 10.82
C HIS A 993 -12.76 -2.77 11.04
N PHE A 994 -11.99 -3.54 10.22
CA PHE A 994 -11.01 -4.66 10.52
C PHE A 994 -9.50 -4.14 10.45
N HIS A 995 -8.34 -4.83 10.74
CA HIS A 995 -6.80 -4.59 11.00
C HIS A 995 -5.81 -3.62 12.01
N GLN A 996 -5.77 -2.55 12.98
CA GLN A 996 -6.31 -1.25 13.83
C GLN A 996 -7.71 -0.61 14.61
N GLU A 997 -9.14 -0.75 14.57
CA GLU A 997 -10.27 -1.13 15.70
C GLU A 997 -10.82 -2.63 16.57
N LEU A 998 -10.42 -4.06 16.77
CA LEU A 998 -9.32 -5.31 16.97
C LEU A 998 -7.69 -5.62 16.73
N PRO A 999 -6.56 -4.84 16.62
CA PRO A 999 -5.47 -4.77 17.59
C PRO A 999 -5.79 -3.94 18.75
N LYS A 1000 -5.83 -2.61 18.59
CA LYS A 1000 -5.42 -1.63 19.58
C LYS A 1000 -6.24 -1.63 20.90
N TYR A 1001 -6.95 -2.73 21.24
CA TYR A 1001 -7.29 -3.35 22.52
C TYR A 1001 -6.39 -4.52 23.04
N LEU A 1002 -5.83 -5.47 22.25
CA LEU A 1002 -4.38 -5.88 22.33
C LEU A 1002 -3.62 -4.92 21.50
N ARG A 1003 -4.03 -3.67 21.63
CA ARG A 1003 -3.23 -2.82 22.45
C ARG A 1003 -3.82 -2.35 23.78
N GLY A 1004 -4.97 -1.69 23.90
CA GLY A 1004 -5.83 -1.77 25.10
C GLY A 1004 -5.58 -0.73 26.14
N PHE A 1005 -4.93 0.30 25.70
CA PHE A 1005 -5.71 1.46 25.32
C PHE A 1005 -7.15 1.64 25.77
N HIS A 1006 -8.02 0.73 25.39
CA HIS A 1006 -9.40 0.77 25.78
C HIS A 1006 -9.56 0.41 27.26
N ARG A 1007 -10.29 1.22 28.03
CA ARG A 1007 -10.91 0.76 29.28
C ARG A 1007 -11.85 -0.35 28.91
N CYS A 1008 -11.39 -1.55 29.20
CA CYS A 1008 -12.18 -2.76 29.30
C CYS A 1008 -12.44 -3.01 30.79
N THR A 1009 -13.51 -3.72 31.12
CA THR A 1009 -13.74 -4.26 32.48
C THR A 1009 -13.50 -5.76 32.44
N LYS A 1010 -13.22 -6.42 33.57
CA LYS A 1010 -13.04 -7.90 33.59
C LYS A 1010 -14.25 -8.65 33.01
N HIS A 1011 -15.47 -8.12 33.17
CA HIS A 1011 -16.67 -8.69 32.54
C HIS A 1011 -16.74 -8.44 31.03
N HIS A 1012 -16.52 -7.19 30.57
CA HIS A 1012 -16.47 -6.91 29.14
C HIS A 1012 -15.35 -7.75 28.49
N ALA A 1013 -14.16 -7.81 29.07
CA ALA A 1013 -13.06 -8.64 28.59
C ALA A 1013 -13.46 -10.11 28.40
N LEU A 1014 -14.28 -10.70 29.28
CA LEU A 1014 -14.77 -12.08 29.10
C LEU A 1014 -15.75 -12.23 27.94
N LYS A 1015 -16.80 -11.39 27.86
CA LYS A 1015 -17.78 -11.43 26.74
C LYS A 1015 -17.06 -11.17 25.42
N LEU A 1016 -16.17 -10.19 25.44
CA LEU A 1016 -15.43 -9.73 24.30
C LEU A 1016 -14.43 -10.80 23.86
N ALA A 1017 -13.60 -11.37 24.74
CA ALA A 1017 -12.76 -12.53 24.41
C ALA A 1017 -13.56 -13.73 23.86
N ALA A 1018 -14.75 -14.01 24.41
CA ALA A 1018 -15.64 -15.04 23.86
C ALA A 1018 -16.06 -14.73 22.43
N LEU A 1019 -16.38 -13.47 22.11
CA LEU A 1019 -16.67 -13.06 20.75
C LEU A 1019 -15.41 -13.15 19.86
N ILE A 1020 -14.20 -12.75 20.33
CA ILE A 1020 -12.89 -12.98 19.64
C ILE A 1020 -12.59 -14.49 19.40
N LEU A 1021 -13.35 -15.40 20.01
CA LEU A 1021 -13.26 -16.85 19.81
C LEU A 1021 -14.31 -17.44 18.87
N HIS A 1022 -15.29 -16.64 18.47
CA HIS A 1022 -16.12 -16.91 17.30
C HIS A 1022 -15.40 -16.29 16.09
N ALA A 1023 -15.34 -14.96 16.03
CA ALA A 1023 -14.42 -14.02 15.35
C ALA A 1023 -13.16 -14.47 14.58
N ARG A 1024 -12.34 -15.37 15.14
CA ARG A 1024 -11.08 -15.80 14.51
C ARG A 1024 -11.14 -17.26 14.07
N CYS A 1025 -12.33 -17.86 14.12
CA CYS A 1025 -12.39 -19.27 14.41
C CYS A 1025 -13.59 -20.04 13.85
N ASP A 1026 -14.79 -19.48 13.72
CA ASP A 1026 -16.00 -20.19 13.29
C ASP A 1026 -16.37 -21.46 14.08
N ASN A 1027 -17.09 -21.25 15.19
CA ASN A 1027 -17.94 -22.19 15.95
C ASN A 1027 -17.50 -23.61 16.32
N ASP A 1028 -16.91 -24.41 15.40
CA ASP A 1028 -16.27 -25.70 15.70
C ASP A 1028 -15.53 -25.55 17.01
N PHE A 1029 -15.68 -26.48 17.94
CA PHE A 1029 -15.04 -26.29 19.23
C PHE A 1029 -13.51 -26.19 19.06
N GLN A 1030 -12.93 -26.65 17.93
CA GLN A 1030 -11.51 -26.96 17.80
C GLN A 1030 -10.45 -25.82 17.90
N GLN A 1031 -10.83 -24.58 18.23
CA GLN A 1031 -9.90 -23.49 18.57
C GLN A 1031 -10.20 -22.78 19.88
N VAL A 1032 -11.35 -23.04 20.49
CA VAL A 1032 -11.64 -22.45 21.79
C VAL A 1032 -10.73 -23.06 22.89
N GLN A 1033 -9.97 -24.10 22.55
CA GLN A 1033 -8.87 -24.71 23.32
C GLN A 1033 -7.78 -23.68 23.54
N THR A 1034 -7.77 -22.66 22.73
CA THR A 1034 -6.61 -22.54 21.91
C THR A 1034 -6.45 -21.01 21.88
N ALA A 1035 -7.27 -20.12 21.29
CA ALA A 1035 -7.04 -18.69 21.57
C ALA A 1035 -7.24 -18.37 23.07
N VAL A 1036 -8.06 -19.16 23.77
CA VAL A 1036 -8.16 -19.14 25.25
C VAL A 1036 -6.83 -19.49 25.96
N GLN A 1037 -5.98 -20.35 25.40
CA GLN A 1037 -4.63 -20.57 25.93
C GLN A 1037 -3.77 -19.29 25.84
N TYR A 1038 -3.92 -18.46 24.80
CA TYR A 1038 -3.25 -17.16 24.68
C TYR A 1038 -4.20 -16.08 25.17
N VAL A 1039 -4.31 -16.01 26.48
CA VAL A 1039 -5.05 -14.96 27.18
C VAL A 1039 -4.58 -13.57 26.74
N LYS A 1040 -3.30 -13.38 26.40
CA LYS A 1040 -2.80 -12.11 25.78
C LYS A 1040 -3.48 -11.82 24.45
N ASP A 1041 -3.79 -12.84 23.65
CA ASP A 1041 -4.34 -12.66 22.32
C ASP A 1041 -5.88 -12.41 22.35
N LEU A 1042 -6.47 -12.26 23.55
CA LEU A 1042 -7.92 -12.16 23.83
C LEU A 1042 -8.36 -11.21 24.97
N ILE A 1043 -7.53 -11.03 26.02
CA ILE A 1043 -7.85 -10.38 27.31
C ILE A 1043 -6.85 -9.26 27.57
N PRO A 1044 -7.26 -8.10 28.13
CA PRO A 1044 -6.40 -6.93 28.11
C PRO A 1044 -5.15 -7.19 28.92
N ALA A 1045 -3.93 -7.21 28.40
CA ALA A 1045 -2.70 -7.42 29.18
C ALA A 1045 -2.29 -6.37 30.25
N ASP A 1046 -3.13 -5.37 30.57
CA ASP A 1046 -3.17 -4.81 31.93
C ASP A 1046 -4.02 -5.74 32.82
N LEU A 1047 -5.24 -6.06 32.41
CA LEU A 1047 -6.07 -7.10 33.00
C LEU A 1047 -5.56 -8.57 32.87
N VAL A 1048 -4.59 -8.96 32.03
CA VAL A 1048 -4.07 -10.35 31.95
C VAL A 1048 -3.48 -10.75 33.28
N LYS A 1049 -2.95 -9.77 34.04
CA LYS A 1049 -2.49 -9.94 35.42
C LYS A 1049 -3.62 -9.90 36.46
N ALA A 1050 -4.83 -9.47 36.11
CA ALA A 1050 -6.01 -9.37 36.99
C ALA A 1050 -6.80 -10.69 37.16
N ALA A 1051 -6.23 -11.81 36.71
CA ALA A 1051 -6.66 -13.16 37.00
C ALA A 1051 -5.48 -14.12 36.74
N SER A 1052 -5.50 -15.33 37.31
CA SER A 1052 -4.52 -16.34 36.90
C SER A 1052 -4.76 -16.78 35.45
N SER A 1053 -3.71 -17.23 34.75
CA SER A 1053 -3.85 -17.73 33.38
C SER A 1053 -4.90 -18.86 33.29
N SER A 1054 -4.94 -19.75 34.29
CA SER A 1054 -5.91 -20.84 34.41
C SER A 1054 -7.34 -20.36 34.71
N GLU A 1055 -7.50 -19.30 35.49
CA GLU A 1055 -8.80 -18.68 35.79
C GLU A 1055 -9.39 -17.99 34.56
N TRP A 1056 -8.61 -17.13 33.88
CA TRP A 1056 -9.00 -16.57 32.58
C TRP A 1056 -9.39 -17.71 31.61
N LYS A 1057 -8.55 -18.75 31.52
CA LYS A 1057 -8.81 -19.93 30.66
C LYS A 1057 -10.11 -20.65 30.99
N LYS A 1058 -10.53 -20.71 32.25
CA LYS A 1058 -11.79 -21.32 32.68
C LYS A 1058 -12.98 -20.40 32.37
N SER A 1059 -12.88 -19.13 32.74
CA SER A 1059 -13.95 -18.15 32.61
C SER A 1059 -14.31 -17.83 31.16
N ILE A 1060 -13.31 -17.63 30.28
CA ILE A 1060 -13.56 -17.35 28.86
C ILE A 1060 -14.25 -18.54 28.19
N LEU A 1061 -13.87 -19.79 28.53
CA LEU A 1061 -14.53 -20.97 27.98
C LEU A 1061 -15.94 -21.21 28.51
N ASN A 1062 -16.23 -20.78 29.73
CA ASN A 1062 -17.60 -20.82 30.24
C ASN A 1062 -18.47 -19.78 29.52
N GLU A 1063 -17.96 -18.57 29.30
CA GLU A 1063 -18.69 -17.51 28.59
C GLU A 1063 -18.87 -17.83 27.09
N TYR A 1064 -17.87 -18.43 26.42
CA TYR A 1064 -18.02 -18.95 25.05
C TYR A 1064 -19.09 -20.04 24.98
N LYS A 1065 -19.02 -21.09 25.82
CA LYS A 1065 -20.03 -22.17 25.82
C LYS A 1065 -21.45 -21.65 26.09
N LYS A 1066 -21.57 -20.57 26.85
CA LYS A 1066 -22.82 -19.87 27.17
C LYS A 1066 -23.31 -18.98 26.00
N SER A 1067 -22.42 -18.57 25.10
CA SER A 1067 -22.75 -17.76 23.92
C SER A 1067 -23.30 -18.60 22.75
N GLY A 1068 -23.28 -19.93 22.87
CA GLY A 1068 -23.84 -20.86 21.88
C GLY A 1068 -22.93 -21.06 20.67
N ASN A 1069 -23.53 -21.19 19.50
CA ASN A 1069 -22.85 -20.94 18.23
C ASN A 1069 -23.27 -19.54 17.77
N MET A 1070 -22.30 -18.73 17.37
CA MET A 1070 -22.47 -17.40 16.78
C MET A 1070 -21.48 -17.32 15.62
N SER A 1071 -21.96 -16.98 14.44
CA SER A 1071 -21.12 -16.90 13.25
C SER A 1071 -20.12 -15.75 13.36
N VAL A 1072 -19.15 -15.76 12.45
CA VAL A 1072 -17.90 -15.04 12.66
C VAL A 1072 -17.98 -13.58 12.27
N GLU A 1073 -18.74 -13.17 11.23
CA GLU A 1073 -19.04 -11.74 11.09
C GLU A 1073 -20.09 -11.30 12.09
N GLU A 1074 -20.99 -12.16 12.59
CA GLU A 1074 -21.87 -11.75 13.70
C GLU A 1074 -21.03 -11.49 14.94
N ALA A 1075 -20.00 -12.29 15.18
CA ALA A 1075 -19.02 -12.06 16.21
C ALA A 1075 -18.01 -10.97 15.85
N LYS A 1076 -17.85 -10.64 14.55
CA LYS A 1076 -17.34 -9.35 14.12
C LYS A 1076 -18.30 -8.35 14.70
N LEU A 1077 -19.49 -8.16 14.14
CA LEU A 1077 -20.59 -7.25 14.48
C LEU A 1077 -21.01 -7.14 15.96
N GLU A 1078 -20.91 -8.16 16.80
CA GLU A 1078 -21.37 -8.12 18.20
C GLU A 1078 -20.25 -8.06 19.22
N PHE A 1079 -19.05 -8.54 18.89
CA PHE A 1079 -17.89 -7.91 19.50
C PHE A 1079 -17.95 -6.45 19.09
N LEU A 1080 -18.12 -6.23 17.78
CA LEU A 1080 -18.02 -4.97 17.09
C LEU A 1080 -18.91 -3.99 17.89
N LYS A 1081 -20.14 -4.29 18.36
CA LYS A 1081 -21.01 -3.30 19.06
C LYS A 1081 -20.40 -2.44 20.17
N ILE A 1082 -19.49 -3.02 20.95
CA ILE A 1082 -19.37 -2.74 22.38
C ILE A 1082 -18.41 -1.57 22.72
N ILE A 1083 -17.60 -1.11 21.77
CA ILE A 1083 -16.70 0.04 21.90
C ILE A 1083 -17.21 1.30 21.15
N TYR A 1084 -18.40 1.31 20.52
CA TYR A 1084 -18.91 2.55 19.86
C TYR A 1084 -19.00 3.68 20.84
N GLU A 1085 -19.57 3.25 21.96
CA GLU A 1085 -19.86 3.94 23.18
C GLU A 1085 -18.59 4.26 23.98
N TRP A 1086 -17.43 3.76 23.56
CA TRP A 1086 -16.16 4.20 24.13
C TRP A 1086 -15.71 5.38 23.26
N PRO A 1087 -15.36 6.55 23.84
CA PRO A 1087 -15.23 7.86 23.15
C PRO A 1087 -14.24 7.99 21.97
N THR A 1088 -13.76 6.89 21.41
CA THR A 1088 -12.36 6.45 21.34
C THR A 1088 -12.13 5.49 20.18
N PHE A 1089 -13.19 4.77 19.77
CA PHE A 1089 -13.17 3.82 18.67
C PHE A 1089 -12.55 4.56 17.50
N GLY A 1090 -11.45 3.97 17.06
CA GLY A 1090 -10.61 4.16 15.89
C GLY A 1090 -9.81 5.40 15.94
N SER A 1091 -9.45 5.80 17.14
CA SER A 1091 -8.37 6.74 17.24
C SER A 1091 -7.09 6.03 16.74
N THR A 1092 -6.56 6.43 15.61
CA THR A 1092 -5.17 6.20 15.24
C THR A 1092 -4.32 6.67 16.46
N PHE A 1093 -3.73 5.76 17.27
CA PHE A 1093 -3.17 5.93 18.66
C PHE A 1093 -1.54 6.18 19.03
N PHE A 1094 -0.80 7.24 19.64
CA PHE A 1094 0.74 7.37 19.96
C PHE A 1094 1.46 7.83 21.33
N GLU A 1095 2.73 7.38 21.53
CA GLU A 1095 3.64 7.07 22.71
C GLU A 1095 4.37 8.18 23.46
N VAL A 1096 3.85 9.11 24.26
CA VAL A 1096 4.35 10.52 24.28
C VAL A 1096 5.10 11.19 25.47
N LYS A 1097 6.28 11.80 25.20
CA LYS A 1097 7.01 12.56 26.26
C LYS A 1097 6.48 13.94 26.51
N GLN A 1098 5.83 13.99 27.64
CA GLN A 1098 5.54 15.12 28.47
C GLN A 1098 6.82 15.55 29.21
N THR A 1099 7.19 16.83 29.14
CA THR A 1099 8.46 17.31 29.72
C THR A 1099 8.43 18.40 30.78
N THR A 1100 7.32 19.11 31.04
CA THR A 1100 7.39 20.31 31.93
C THR A 1100 6.06 20.72 32.56
N GLU A 1101 5.04 19.87 32.50
CA GLU A 1101 3.94 20.02 33.47
C GLU A 1101 4.39 19.59 34.84
N PRO A 1102 3.56 19.98 35.79
CA PRO A 1102 3.22 19.15 36.93
C PRO A 1102 2.07 18.13 36.71
N THR A 1103 0.91 18.50 36.15
CA THR A 1103 -0.34 17.73 36.24
C THR A 1103 -0.53 16.50 35.31
N TYR A 1104 0.44 16.13 34.44
CA TYR A 1104 0.47 14.80 33.81
C TYR A 1104 1.91 14.20 33.85
N PRO A 1105 2.12 12.89 34.07
CA PRO A 1105 3.47 12.26 34.16
C PRO A 1105 4.34 12.28 32.89
N ASP A 1106 5.67 12.23 33.03
CA ASP A 1106 6.67 12.25 31.92
C ASP A 1106 6.26 11.53 30.63
N ILE A 1107 5.87 10.28 30.77
CA ILE A 1107 5.46 9.41 29.69
C ILE A 1107 3.92 9.41 29.91
N ILE A 1108 3.26 10.26 29.10
CA ILE A 1108 1.84 10.47 28.80
C ILE A 1108 1.04 9.35 28.10
N LEU A 1109 1.13 9.16 26.75
CA LEU A 1109 0.29 8.30 25.79
C LEU A 1109 -0.83 8.99 24.88
N ILE A 1110 -0.63 10.08 24.11
CA ILE A 1110 -1.67 11.04 23.55
C ILE A 1110 -2.53 10.65 22.32
N GLY A 1111 -3.89 10.85 22.24
CA GLY A 1111 -4.76 11.28 21.04
C GLY A 1111 -5.63 10.51 19.94
N ILE A 1112 -5.41 10.75 18.60
CA ILE A 1112 -6.19 10.94 17.30
C ILE A 1112 -7.29 10.07 16.65
N ASN A 1113 -8.38 10.70 16.16
CA ASN A 1113 -9.25 10.38 14.99
C ASN A 1113 -10.08 11.63 14.64
N LYS A 1114 -11.39 11.51 14.33
CA LYS A 1114 -12.26 12.67 14.11
C LYS A 1114 -12.11 13.70 15.21
N LYS A 1115 -12.61 13.36 16.41
CA LYS A 1115 -13.19 14.31 17.36
C LYS A 1115 -12.03 14.99 18.08
N GLY A 1116 -10.99 15.52 17.41
CA GLY A 1116 -9.52 15.84 17.60
C GLY A 1116 -8.52 16.32 18.86
N VAL A 1117 -7.58 15.80 19.77
CA VAL A 1117 -6.71 14.65 20.38
C VAL A 1117 -6.91 14.55 21.85
N ASN A 1118 -7.18 13.37 22.33
CA ASN A 1118 -7.31 13.22 23.73
C ASN A 1118 -5.98 13.68 24.40
N VAL A 1119 -5.96 14.42 25.50
CA VAL A 1119 -4.86 14.30 26.49
C VAL A 1119 -5.42 13.80 27.80
N LEU A 1120 -4.69 12.93 28.51
CA LEU A 1120 -5.25 11.72 29.11
C LEU A 1120 -4.12 11.03 30.01
N HIS A 1121 -4.19 9.77 30.56
CA HIS A 1121 -3.11 9.05 31.34
C HIS A 1121 -3.19 7.44 31.23
N PRO A 1122 -2.18 6.50 31.36
CA PRO A 1122 -2.23 4.94 31.25
C PRO A 1122 -1.60 3.77 32.26
N GLN A 1123 -2.12 3.53 33.51
CA GLN A 1123 -2.21 2.42 34.54
C GLN A 1123 -3.64 2.14 35.20
N THR A 1124 -4.48 3.13 35.63
CA THR A 1124 -5.99 3.08 35.95
C THR A 1124 -7.10 2.67 34.89
N LYS A 1125 -7.60 3.57 34.01
CA LYS A 1125 -8.55 3.49 32.87
C LYS A 1125 -9.56 4.69 32.62
N ASP A 1126 -9.23 5.98 32.94
CA ASP A 1126 -10.02 7.30 32.79
C ASP A 1126 -9.47 8.58 31.98
N VAL A 1127 -9.88 8.90 30.73
CA VAL A 1127 -9.65 10.17 29.91
C VAL A 1127 -9.24 11.52 30.63
N LEU A 1128 -8.54 12.52 30.00
CA LEU A 1128 -8.17 13.83 30.66
C LEU A 1128 -8.20 15.25 29.90
N ALA A 1129 -8.74 15.57 28.67
CA ALA A 1129 -8.90 17.01 28.22
C ALA A 1129 -9.96 17.67 27.18
N THR A 1130 -11.05 17.08 26.61
CA THR A 1130 -11.99 17.40 25.43
C THR A 1130 -12.33 18.83 25.02
N HIS A 1131 -12.27 19.05 23.70
CA HIS A 1131 -12.67 20.25 22.95
C HIS A 1131 -13.04 19.89 21.45
N ASP A 1132 -12.72 20.67 20.38
CA ASP A 1132 -13.18 20.64 18.92
C ASP A 1132 -12.32 21.22 17.65
N PHE A 1133 -12.77 21.30 16.32
CA PHE A 1133 -11.91 21.33 15.01
C PHE A 1133 -11.34 22.58 14.32
N SER A 1134 -10.79 23.50 15.08
CA SER A 1134 -10.04 24.68 14.67
C SER A 1134 -9.87 25.45 15.94
N GLU A 1135 -9.42 24.66 16.88
CA GLU A 1135 -8.91 25.03 18.14
C GLU A 1135 -7.39 25.08 18.03
N LEU A 1136 -6.89 24.64 16.86
CA LEU A 1136 -5.54 24.39 16.39
C LEU A 1136 -5.24 25.15 15.11
N SER A 1137 -3.95 25.39 14.78
CA SER A 1137 -3.58 26.15 13.57
C SER A 1137 -2.16 26.08 12.89
N ASN A 1138 -0.98 25.80 13.52
CA ASN A 1138 0.40 25.93 12.90
C ASN A 1138 1.06 24.55 12.62
N TRP A 1139 2.40 24.33 12.62
CA TRP A 1139 3.11 23.03 12.48
C TRP A 1139 4.66 22.87 12.48
N SER A 1140 5.11 21.59 12.56
CA SER A 1140 6.51 21.15 12.65
C SER A 1140 6.89 19.61 12.59
N SER A 1141 7.63 19.19 11.55
CA SER A 1141 8.14 17.85 11.18
C SER A 1141 9.65 17.30 11.38
N GLY A 1142 10.02 15.99 11.20
CA GLY A 1142 11.42 15.42 10.97
C GLY A 1142 11.86 13.96 11.36
N ASN A 1143 13.18 13.64 11.44
CA ASN A 1143 13.86 12.44 12.07
C ASN A 1143 13.83 12.14 13.60
N THR A 1144 13.80 13.09 14.57
CA THR A 1144 13.59 12.89 16.04
C THR A 1144 12.95 13.99 16.94
N PHE A 1145 11.95 14.86 16.57
CA PHE A 1145 11.26 15.94 17.34
C PHE A 1145 9.93 16.61 16.72
N PHE A 1146 9.11 17.48 17.41
CA PHE A 1146 7.71 18.02 17.07
C PHE A 1146 7.17 19.48 17.66
N HIS A 1147 5.98 20.18 17.48
CA HIS A 1147 5.56 21.55 18.07
C HIS A 1147 4.03 22.06 18.13
N LEU A 1148 3.46 22.91 19.07
CA LEU A 1148 1.99 23.31 19.35
C LEU A 1148 1.67 24.39 20.43
N THR A 1149 0.34 24.64 20.66
CA THR A 1149 -0.26 25.98 20.84
C THR A 1149 -1.77 26.17 21.31
N ILE A 1150 -2.65 25.18 21.67
CA ILE A 1150 -4.20 25.21 21.78
C ILE A 1150 -5.03 26.28 22.78
N GLY A 1151 -5.69 26.88 21.59
CA GLY A 1151 -6.64 28.08 21.19
C GLY A 1151 -6.30 29.43 20.36
N ASN A 1152 -7.17 30.51 20.42
CA ASN A 1152 -7.12 32.06 20.33
C ASN A 1152 -7.15 32.80 21.75
N ILE A 1153 -6.73 34.03 22.13
CA ILE A 1153 -5.63 34.99 21.78
C ILE A 1153 -4.63 35.19 22.98
N MET A 1154 -4.99 34.87 24.24
CA MET A 1154 -4.39 35.34 25.51
C MET A 1154 -3.93 34.30 26.62
N ARG A 1155 -4.44 33.07 26.76
CA ARG A 1155 -4.19 32.04 27.84
C ARG A 1155 -3.57 30.74 27.26
N LYS A 1156 -2.59 30.94 26.38
CA LYS A 1156 -2.03 29.98 25.42
C LYS A 1156 -1.31 28.72 25.93
N THR A 1157 -2.03 27.66 26.17
CA THR A 1157 -1.51 26.41 26.74
C THR A 1157 -0.57 25.67 25.71
N LYS A 1158 0.52 24.92 26.10
CA LYS A 1158 1.36 24.03 25.22
C LYS A 1158 2.31 22.78 25.84
N LEU A 1159 2.80 21.42 25.57
CA LEU A 1159 3.29 20.13 24.60
C LEU A 1159 4.63 19.24 24.68
N LEU A 1160 5.88 19.71 24.52
CA LEU A 1160 7.14 18.90 24.21
C LEU A 1160 7.18 17.35 23.83
N CYS A 1161 6.22 16.71 23.15
CA CYS A 1161 6.30 15.33 22.61
C CYS A 1161 7.60 14.89 21.97
N GLU A 1162 8.13 13.81 22.49
CA GLU A 1162 9.41 13.39 22.02
C GLU A 1162 9.30 12.44 20.78
N THR A 1163 9.42 12.91 19.50
CA THR A 1163 9.17 12.12 18.24
C THR A 1163 10.24 11.85 17.12
N SER A 1164 10.75 10.62 16.92
CA SER A 1164 11.52 10.11 15.75
C SER A 1164 10.70 10.40 14.56
N GLN A 1165 9.51 9.85 14.61
CA GLN A 1165 8.98 9.36 13.41
C GLN A 1165 8.51 10.53 12.54
N GLY A 1166 8.75 10.44 11.24
CA GLY A 1166 8.93 11.53 10.30
C GLY A 1166 8.69 11.16 8.84
N TYR A 1167 7.77 10.23 8.65
CA TYR A 1167 6.87 10.19 7.51
C TYR A 1167 5.55 9.50 7.99
N LYS A 1168 5.16 9.76 9.22
CA LYS A 1168 3.95 9.34 9.89
C LYS A 1168 2.88 10.41 10.51
N MET A 1169 3.01 11.58 11.18
CA MET A 1169 2.10 12.74 11.47
C MET A 1169 1.51 13.50 10.28
N ASP A 1170 2.33 14.39 9.72
CA ASP A 1170 2.26 15.23 8.52
C ASP A 1170 1.62 14.82 7.20
N ASP A 1171 0.82 13.75 7.13
CA ASP A 1171 -0.19 13.65 6.06
C ASP A 1171 -1.46 12.81 6.28
N LEU A 1172 -1.63 11.95 7.31
CA LEU A 1172 -3.00 11.58 7.83
C LEU A 1172 -3.79 12.81 8.08
N ILE A 1173 -3.00 13.74 8.47
CA ILE A 1173 -3.35 15.00 8.86
C ILE A 1173 -3.50 15.62 7.42
N THR A 1174 -2.55 15.72 6.45
CA THR A 1174 -2.65 16.25 5.03
C THR A 1174 -3.54 15.41 4.10
N SER A 1175 -4.65 14.91 4.61
CA SER A 1175 -5.84 15.34 3.94
C SER A 1175 -7.03 15.78 4.81
N TYR A 1176 -7.13 15.95 6.17
CA TYR A 1176 -8.37 16.42 6.90
C TYR A 1176 -8.46 17.73 7.68
N THR A 1177 -7.45 18.58 7.69
CA THR A 1177 -7.68 20.04 7.88
C THR A 1177 -7.85 20.58 6.47
N ASP A 1178 -7.40 19.90 5.42
CA ASP A 1178 -7.71 19.98 4.03
C ASP A 1178 -9.14 19.48 3.97
N TYR A 1179 -9.39 18.18 4.09
CA TYR A 1179 -10.71 17.53 4.09
C TYR A 1179 -11.73 18.07 5.08
N ILE A 1180 -11.41 18.88 6.10
CA ILE A 1180 -12.46 19.66 6.79
C ILE A 1180 -12.35 21.19 6.64
N ARG A 1181 -11.23 21.80 6.21
CA ARG A 1181 -11.21 23.17 5.60
C ARG A 1181 -12.07 22.95 4.40
N ASN A 1182 -11.54 22.27 3.41
CA ASN A 1182 -12.25 21.44 2.46
C ASN A 1182 -13.16 20.34 3.11
N SER A 1183 -13.94 20.64 4.18
CA SER A 1183 -15.33 20.20 4.46
C SER A 1183 -16.46 21.22 4.76
N VAL A 1184 -16.28 22.58 4.79
CA VAL A 1184 -17.42 23.56 4.71
C VAL A 1184 -17.64 24.84 3.66
N LYS A 1185 -17.48 25.17 2.28
CA LYS A 1185 -17.16 24.83 0.77
C LYS A 1185 -17.60 23.63 -0.35
N LYS A 1186 -18.52 22.57 -0.66
CA LYS A 1186 -19.66 21.44 -0.52
C LYS A 1186 -21.25 21.29 -0.05
N GLU A 1187 -21.76 21.11 1.21
CA GLU A 1187 -23.13 21.46 1.81
C GLU A 1187 -23.82 22.89 1.73
N LYS A 1188 -23.35 24.05 2.23
CA LYS A 1188 -23.87 25.44 2.08
C LYS A 1188 -23.82 26.14 0.69
N GLU A 1189 -23.42 25.51 -0.42
CA GLU A 1189 -24.12 25.75 -1.71
C GLU A 1189 -25.19 24.69 -1.98
N LYS A 1190 -25.23 23.49 -1.37
CA LYS A 1190 -26.52 22.78 -1.22
C LYS A 1190 -27.54 23.66 -0.49
N ASP A 1191 -27.18 24.36 0.59
CA ASP A 1191 -28.08 25.29 1.30
C ASP A 1191 -28.48 26.50 0.42
N LYS A 1192 -27.76 26.76 -0.69
CA LYS A 1192 -28.15 27.73 -1.73
C LYS A 1192 -28.93 27.11 -2.91
N PHE A 1193 -29.19 25.81 -2.87
CA PHE A 1193 -29.89 25.02 -3.90
C PHE A 1193 -31.07 24.20 -3.30
N VAL A 1194 -31.42 24.42 -2.03
CA VAL A 1194 -32.60 23.86 -1.33
C VAL A 1194 -33.48 25.00 -0.76
N LEU A 1195 -33.31 26.21 -1.32
CA LEU A 1195 -34.13 27.41 -1.14
C LEU A 1195 -34.49 27.97 -2.53
#